data_AF-A0A6N9GM92-F1
#
_entry.id   AF-A0A6N9GM92-F1
#
_cell.length_a   1.000
_cell.length_b   1.000
_cell.length_c   1.000
_cell.angle_alpha   90.00
_cell.angle_beta   90.00
_cell.angle_gamma   90.00
#
_symmetry.space_group_name_H-M   'P 1'
#
loop_
_entity.id
_entity.type
_entity.pdbx_description
1 polymer ?
#
loop_
_entity_poly.entity_id
_entity_poly.type
_entity_poly.pdbx_seq_one_letter_code
_entity_poly.pdbx_strand_id
1 'polypeptide(L)'
;MAVVVRREIPGGSLPIIDSGGRNCGSRNGRVHTAPEADACWGRKIRLAPDTNRNLPEALRVGRRALESVPGVEMLGDFAWHDDWSIWALHCRITAKVESGSVIPRFTDWFIHVRDIYPYGQVVFYPAKVSGIALTFNHQNHNSAGPDESPWRCGRLCVDTSLRTLGRHSYDIEPFDPESRLAWHVRRVQLWLSLASRGKLVRPGDPFELPHIPFSPGLKIAFAEGRENLAFWQGKHPRKGTASVRTVHANPLTLAVDNLDAGNSGESAQSTWTKPIGEKNDLAVAWIWLDQLPVVDPWAIPTTWGQLRGCCQAQGIELDPLLRSVCRNLRDGQGHVLLVGFPIPARVQEPDVQAHWLGLRLPTLTSRPVSGFRPTEHGFWNRDRSLVFRDDAPLEWVETENWHQEEISGRGRLDSSVRSKSVLIIGGGAVGSALAEILVRSGVQDVTIMDRDRLKVGNLVRHTLGVSHLQKPKALSLADRLDDAAIHSVVTPINDAFPPSAPKDLDLVLGADTVIDCTADDSVAEHMRRFAWGGPLTFVSVSVGLKARRGFIYVARGSTFPADDFSAKLDPWLRSEMDGYDEALPRDGTGCWHALMPARIDDIWMMTGAAAKIIETAMAEPPSEPDLVVLEQKYVNGEFVGLRRVSGPHGLV
;
A
#
# COMPACT_ATOMS: atom_id res chain seq x y z
N MET A 1 -20.75 -40.07 -3.83
CA MET A 1 -20.41 -39.82 -2.42
C MET A 1 -19.40 -38.68 -2.38
N ALA A 2 -19.89 -37.45 -2.21
CA ALA A 2 -19.09 -36.25 -2.08
C ALA A 2 -18.94 -35.92 -0.59
N VAL A 3 -17.71 -35.80 -0.10
CA VAL A 3 -17.44 -35.34 1.27
C VAL A 3 -17.40 -33.82 1.23
N VAL A 4 -18.51 -33.21 1.63
CA VAL A 4 -18.61 -31.77 1.88
C VAL A 4 -17.98 -31.50 3.25
N VAL A 5 -16.79 -30.89 3.27
CA VAL A 5 -16.21 -30.34 4.49
C VAL A 5 -16.77 -28.93 4.67
N ARG A 6 -17.85 -28.80 5.45
CA ARG A 6 -18.31 -27.52 5.97
C ARG A 6 -17.28 -27.02 6.98
N ARG A 7 -16.54 -25.97 6.66
CA ARG A 7 -15.85 -25.15 7.67
C ARG A 7 -16.89 -24.20 8.25
N GLU A 8 -17.18 -24.34 9.54
CA GLU A 8 -17.96 -23.36 10.29
C GLU A 8 -17.17 -22.04 10.35
N ILE A 9 -17.86 -20.96 9.97
CA ILE A 9 -17.40 -19.57 10.10
C ILE A 9 -17.58 -19.20 11.58
N PRO A 10 -16.54 -18.75 12.32
CA PRO A 10 -16.74 -18.23 13.66
C PRO A 10 -17.49 -16.90 13.56
N GLY A 11 -18.64 -16.81 14.23
CA GLY A 11 -19.39 -15.56 14.35
C GLY A 11 -18.61 -14.51 15.14
N GLY A 12 -18.54 -13.30 14.58
CA GLY A 12 -18.65 -11.99 15.25
C GLY A 12 -17.80 -11.66 16.49
N SER A 13 -16.76 -12.41 16.82
CA SER A 13 -15.91 -12.15 17.99
C SER A 13 -14.47 -11.89 17.57
N LEU A 14 -13.84 -10.88 18.17
CA LEU A 14 -12.40 -10.65 18.03
C LEU A 14 -11.66 -11.91 18.50
N PRO A 15 -10.66 -12.41 17.75
CA PRO A 15 -9.90 -13.58 18.20
C PRO A 15 -9.21 -13.27 19.53
N ILE A 16 -9.65 -13.95 20.59
CA ILE A 16 -9.00 -13.94 21.90
C ILE A 16 -7.75 -14.80 21.79
N ILE A 17 -6.57 -14.19 21.80
CA ILE A 17 -5.32 -14.93 21.96
C ILE A 17 -5.13 -15.16 23.45
N ASP A 18 -5.53 -16.35 23.92
CA ASP A 18 -5.22 -16.81 25.26
C ASP A 18 -3.72 -17.14 25.36
N SER A 19 -3.06 -16.60 26.37
CA SER A 19 -1.62 -16.78 26.63
C SER A 19 -1.38 -18.12 27.34
N GLY A 20 -1.82 -19.21 26.71
CA GLY A 20 -1.74 -20.58 27.24
C GLY A 20 -0.93 -21.49 26.32
N GLY A 21 0.35 -21.68 26.62
CA GLY A 21 1.23 -22.56 25.85
C GLY A 21 0.75 -24.01 25.82
N ARG A 22 0.56 -24.58 24.62
CA ARG A 22 0.58 -26.03 24.38
C ARG A 22 1.29 -26.37 23.07
N ASN A 23 2.32 -27.21 23.21
CA ASN A 23 3.11 -27.81 22.14
C ASN A 23 2.25 -28.67 21.20
N CYS A 24 2.43 -28.51 19.89
CA CYS A 24 2.18 -29.58 18.92
C CYS A 24 3.19 -29.53 17.78
N GLY A 25 3.58 -30.73 17.33
CA GLY A 25 4.80 -31.01 16.61
C GLY A 25 4.85 -30.54 15.15
N SER A 26 6.09 -30.32 14.72
CA SER A 26 6.55 -29.95 13.39
C SER A 26 6.07 -30.86 12.25
N ARG A 27 5.88 -30.27 11.05
CA ARG A 27 6.35 -30.84 9.78
C ARG A 27 6.65 -29.72 8.76
N ASN A 28 7.72 -29.95 8.00
CA ASN A 28 8.54 -29.00 7.26
C ASN A 28 7.88 -28.36 6.02
N GLY A 29 8.22 -27.09 5.78
CA GLY A 29 8.07 -26.36 4.52
C GLY A 29 8.69 -24.98 4.66
N ARG A 30 10.03 -24.88 4.55
CA ARG A 30 10.77 -23.62 4.69
C ARG A 30 10.63 -22.77 3.41
N VAL A 31 9.86 -21.70 3.50
CA VAL A 31 10.05 -20.50 2.69
C VAL A 31 10.64 -19.46 3.64
N HIS A 32 11.88 -19.05 3.39
CA HIS A 32 12.55 -18.01 4.17
C HIS A 32 11.98 -16.65 3.78
N THR A 33 10.93 -16.19 4.48
CA THR A 33 10.62 -14.77 4.59
C THR A 33 11.44 -14.21 5.75
N ALA A 34 12.17 -13.12 5.50
CA ALA A 34 12.87 -12.39 6.54
C ALA A 34 11.83 -11.85 7.55
N PRO A 35 12.01 -12.06 8.87
CA PRO A 35 11.21 -11.32 9.83
C PRO A 35 11.72 -9.88 9.83
N GLU A 36 10.80 -8.93 9.61
CA GLU A 36 11.01 -7.54 10.03
C GLU A 36 11.40 -7.55 11.52
N ALA A 37 12.43 -6.76 11.85
CA ALA A 37 13.10 -6.80 13.15
C ALA A 37 12.23 -6.32 14.33
N ASP A 38 10.96 -5.95 14.09
CA ASP A 38 10.09 -5.32 15.07
C ASP A 38 9.23 -6.32 15.88
N ALA A 39 9.20 -7.60 15.50
CA ALA A 39 8.35 -8.62 16.13
C ALA A 39 9.01 -9.48 17.24
N CYS A 40 10.16 -9.09 17.80
CA CYS A 40 10.94 -9.97 18.71
C CYS A 40 10.73 -9.79 20.23
N TRP A 41 9.66 -9.13 20.68
CA TRP A 41 9.52 -8.77 22.11
C TRP A 41 8.54 -9.64 22.91
N GLY A 42 8.46 -10.96 22.63
CA GLY A 42 7.48 -11.87 23.26
C GLY A 42 7.99 -13.21 23.78
N ARG A 43 9.31 -13.49 23.76
CA ARG A 43 9.87 -14.75 24.30
C ARG A 43 10.76 -14.47 25.52
N LYS A 44 10.95 -15.45 26.41
CA LYS A 44 11.98 -15.38 27.46
C LYS A 44 13.35 -15.33 26.80
N ILE A 45 14.01 -14.17 26.90
CA ILE A 45 15.30 -13.83 26.28
C ILE A 45 16.44 -14.26 27.23
N ARG A 46 17.53 -14.84 26.72
CA ARG A 46 18.69 -15.30 27.53
C ARG A 46 19.92 -14.45 27.19
N LEU A 47 20.04 -13.30 27.84
CA LEU A 47 20.96 -12.20 27.48
C LEU A 47 22.42 -12.31 27.89
N ALA A 48 22.92 -13.48 28.28
CA ALA A 48 24.35 -13.59 28.55
C ALA A 48 25.11 -13.49 27.21
N PRO A 49 25.99 -12.49 27.01
CA PRO A 49 26.76 -12.39 25.77
C PRO A 49 27.61 -13.64 25.59
N ASP A 50 27.61 -14.21 24.37
CA ASP A 50 28.53 -15.30 24.06
C ASP A 50 29.94 -14.73 23.90
N THR A 51 30.72 -14.85 24.98
CA THR A 51 32.11 -14.40 25.04
C THR A 51 33.06 -15.25 24.18
N ASN A 52 32.59 -16.37 23.60
CA ASN A 52 33.40 -17.29 22.81
C ASN A 52 33.36 -17.01 21.30
N ARG A 53 32.57 -16.02 20.85
CA ARG A 53 32.49 -15.64 19.44
C ARG A 53 33.55 -14.62 19.07
N ASN A 54 34.30 -14.89 18.00
CA ASN A 54 35.32 -13.98 17.50
C ASN A 54 34.68 -12.76 16.80
N LEU A 55 34.99 -11.57 17.28
CA LEU A 55 34.59 -10.30 16.64
C LEU A 55 35.16 -10.21 15.21
N PRO A 56 34.32 -10.05 14.16
CA PRO A 56 34.78 -9.89 12.78
C PRO A 56 35.77 -8.72 12.61
N GLU A 57 36.78 -8.89 11.74
CA GLU A 57 37.82 -7.85 11.57
C GLU A 57 37.27 -6.53 11.07
N ALA A 58 36.29 -6.56 10.15
CA ALA A 58 35.62 -5.34 9.69
C ALA A 58 34.98 -4.56 10.84
N LEU A 59 34.38 -5.24 11.82
CA LEU A 59 33.83 -4.61 13.01
C LEU A 59 34.91 -4.06 13.94
N ARG A 60 36.05 -4.74 14.07
CA ARG A 60 37.21 -4.20 14.82
C ARG A 60 37.73 -2.91 14.19
N VAL A 61 37.86 -2.89 12.86
CA VAL A 61 38.28 -1.70 12.11
C VAL A 61 37.30 -0.55 12.32
N GLY A 62 36.00 -0.79 12.14
CA GLY A 62 34.97 0.23 12.34
C GLY A 62 34.89 0.73 13.79
N ARG A 63 35.04 -0.15 14.78
CA ARG A 63 35.10 0.22 16.20
C ARG A 63 36.30 1.12 16.49
N ARG A 64 37.50 0.79 15.98
CA ARG A 64 38.70 1.63 16.12
C ARG A 64 38.50 3.01 15.48
N ALA A 65 37.83 3.08 14.34
CA ALA A 65 37.57 4.35 13.67
C ALA A 65 36.74 5.32 14.53
N LEU A 66 35.84 4.81 15.38
CA LEU A 66 35.03 5.64 16.28
C LEU A 66 35.86 6.39 17.34
N GLU A 67 37.04 5.89 17.72
CA GLU A 67 37.93 6.57 18.67
C GLU A 67 38.45 7.91 18.13
N SER A 68 38.47 8.06 16.80
CA SER A 68 38.88 9.29 16.13
C SER A 68 37.75 10.32 15.97
N VAL A 69 36.50 9.96 16.32
CA VAL A 69 35.33 10.85 16.16
C VAL A 69 35.20 11.73 17.41
N PRO A 70 35.34 13.07 17.30
CA PRO A 70 35.26 13.96 18.46
C PRO A 70 33.92 13.86 19.18
N GLY A 71 33.95 13.76 20.51
CA GLY A 71 32.75 13.67 21.34
C GLY A 71 32.15 12.27 21.44
N VAL A 72 32.87 11.23 21.01
CA VAL A 72 32.49 9.83 21.17
C VAL A 72 33.41 9.17 22.19
N GLU A 73 32.83 8.48 23.17
CA GLU A 73 33.54 7.73 24.21
C GLU A 73 33.06 6.28 24.20
N MET A 74 33.98 5.31 24.13
CA MET A 74 33.65 3.89 24.15
C MET A 74 33.43 3.44 25.60
N LEU A 75 32.24 2.95 25.93
CA LEU A 75 31.90 2.45 27.28
C LEU A 75 32.03 0.92 27.38
N GLY A 76 32.18 0.24 26.24
CA GLY A 76 32.47 -1.18 26.13
C GLY A 76 33.05 -1.50 24.76
N ASP A 77 33.28 -2.79 24.51
CA ASP A 77 33.54 -3.31 23.16
C ASP A 77 32.30 -4.01 22.60
N PHE A 78 32.33 -4.41 21.33
CA PHE A 78 31.25 -5.17 20.71
C PHE A 78 31.02 -6.49 21.45
N ALA A 79 29.79 -6.68 21.92
CA ALA A 79 29.32 -7.93 22.52
C ALA A 79 28.27 -8.60 21.62
N TRP A 80 28.38 -9.92 21.45
CA TRP A 80 27.40 -10.69 20.70
C TRP A 80 26.16 -10.97 21.56
N HIS A 81 24.98 -10.76 21.00
CA HIS A 81 23.70 -11.13 21.63
C HIS A 81 22.95 -12.13 20.75
N ASP A 82 22.84 -13.37 21.23
CA ASP A 82 22.24 -14.50 20.48
C ASP A 82 20.76 -14.27 20.15
N ASP A 83 19.99 -13.77 21.12
CA ASP A 83 18.53 -13.63 20.98
C ASP A 83 18.12 -12.74 19.80
N TRP A 84 18.96 -11.76 19.46
CA TRP A 84 18.73 -10.85 18.33
C TRP A 84 19.68 -11.11 17.15
N SER A 85 20.66 -11.99 17.32
CA SER A 85 21.70 -12.28 16.34
C SER A 85 22.42 -11.02 15.84
N ILE A 86 22.89 -10.20 16.79
CA ILE A 86 23.58 -8.93 16.55
C ILE A 86 24.82 -8.77 17.44
N TRP A 87 25.74 -7.96 16.97
CA TRP A 87 26.76 -7.32 17.79
C TRP A 87 26.23 -5.98 18.30
N ALA A 88 26.39 -5.71 19.59
CA ALA A 88 26.04 -4.43 20.22
C ALA A 88 27.29 -3.75 20.78
N LEU A 89 27.51 -2.48 20.43
CA LEU A 89 28.58 -1.64 20.99
C LEU A 89 27.99 -0.56 21.88
N HIS A 90 28.43 -0.48 23.12
CA HIS A 90 28.02 0.55 24.07
C HIS A 90 28.95 1.77 23.99
N CYS A 91 28.40 2.93 23.67
CA CYS A 91 29.15 4.18 23.56
C CYS A 91 28.38 5.38 24.09
N ARG A 92 29.11 6.39 24.53
CA ARG A 92 28.61 7.72 24.87
C ARG A 92 28.84 8.67 23.71
N ILE A 93 27.79 9.41 23.36
CA ILE A 93 27.82 10.43 22.31
C ILE A 93 27.53 11.79 22.93
N THR A 94 28.47 12.72 22.75
CA THR A 94 28.37 14.12 23.13
C THR A 94 27.96 14.94 21.91
N ALA A 95 26.97 15.81 22.08
CA ALA A 95 26.49 16.71 21.04
C ALA A 95 26.47 18.17 21.53
N LYS A 96 26.45 19.10 20.57
CA LYS A 96 26.22 20.52 20.88
C LYS A 96 24.74 20.73 21.16
N VAL A 97 24.39 20.79 22.44
CA VAL A 97 23.03 21.05 22.93
C VAL A 97 22.91 22.47 23.49
N GLU A 98 21.71 23.06 23.41
CA GLU A 98 21.41 24.36 24.00
C GLU A 98 21.18 24.25 25.52
N SER A 99 21.53 25.31 26.26
CA SER A 99 21.30 25.38 27.70
C SER A 99 19.80 25.27 28.02
N GLY A 100 19.43 24.38 28.94
CA GLY A 100 18.03 24.13 29.31
C GLY A 100 17.28 23.16 28.39
N SER A 101 17.94 22.57 27.39
CA SER A 101 17.34 21.52 26.57
C SER A 101 16.99 20.27 27.40
N VAL A 102 15.91 19.60 27.02
CA VAL A 102 15.54 18.28 27.56
C VAL A 102 16.53 17.18 27.16
N ILE A 103 17.37 17.44 26.15
CA ILE A 103 18.44 16.53 25.74
C ILE A 103 19.72 16.86 26.51
N PRO A 104 20.29 15.91 27.28
CA PRO A 104 21.52 16.15 28.00
C PRO A 104 22.71 16.28 27.06
N ARG A 105 23.78 16.94 27.53
CA ARG A 105 25.00 17.20 26.74
C ARG A 105 25.67 15.93 26.21
N PHE A 106 25.56 14.84 26.95
CA PHE A 106 25.99 13.51 26.56
C PHE A 106 24.86 12.52 26.78
N THR A 107 24.80 11.49 25.94
CA THR A 107 23.80 10.43 25.99
C THR A 107 24.47 9.10 25.65
N ASP A 108 24.06 8.03 26.33
CA ASP A 108 24.59 6.69 26.11
C ASP A 108 23.72 5.92 25.11
N TRP A 109 24.37 5.13 24.25
CA TRP A 109 23.77 4.46 23.09
C TRP A 109 24.33 3.05 22.91
N PHE A 110 23.49 2.18 22.36
CA PHE A 110 23.89 0.87 21.85
C PHE A 110 23.78 0.87 20.32
N ILE A 111 24.91 0.55 19.67
CA ILE A 111 25.00 0.42 18.21
C ILE A 111 24.87 -1.04 17.84
N HIS A 112 23.80 -1.39 17.12
CA HIS A 112 23.51 -2.73 16.65
C HIS A 112 23.99 -2.92 15.22
N VAL A 113 24.77 -3.98 15.00
CA VAL A 113 25.30 -4.37 13.68
C VAL A 113 25.30 -5.89 13.54
N ARG A 114 25.17 -6.40 12.32
CA ARG A 114 25.24 -7.85 12.03
C ARG A 114 26.65 -8.25 11.55
N ASP A 115 26.92 -9.54 11.49
CA ASP A 115 28.20 -10.10 11.02
C ASP A 115 28.57 -9.71 9.58
N ILE A 116 27.59 -9.28 8.78
CA ILE A 116 27.79 -8.87 7.39
C ILE A 116 28.36 -7.45 7.23
N TYR A 117 28.68 -6.76 8.32
CA TYR A 117 29.33 -5.44 8.29
C TYR A 117 30.62 -5.48 7.43
N PRO A 118 30.86 -4.51 6.53
CA PRO A 118 30.26 -3.18 6.43
C PRO A 118 28.95 -3.12 5.62
N TYR A 119 28.30 -4.24 5.34
CA TYR A 119 26.95 -4.29 4.76
C TYR A 119 25.89 -4.52 5.85
N GLY A 120 24.61 -4.49 5.49
CA GLY A 120 23.50 -4.64 6.46
C GLY A 120 23.16 -3.35 7.21
N GLN A 121 22.25 -3.42 8.18
CA GLN A 121 21.80 -2.23 8.94
C GLN A 121 22.77 -1.89 10.07
N VAL A 122 22.95 -0.59 10.32
CA VAL A 122 23.57 -0.02 11.52
C VAL A 122 22.48 0.73 12.27
N VAL A 123 22.17 0.31 13.48
CA VAL A 123 21.01 0.84 14.22
C VAL A 123 21.41 1.36 15.59
N PHE A 124 20.87 2.49 16.00
CA PHE A 124 21.17 3.12 17.28
C PHE A 124 19.96 3.06 18.21
N TYR A 125 20.18 2.58 19.42
CA TYR A 125 19.18 2.54 20.49
C TYR A 125 19.67 3.33 21.72
N PRO A 126 18.84 4.20 22.31
CA PRO A 126 19.19 4.87 23.55
C PRO A 126 19.41 3.85 24.68
N ALA A 127 20.47 4.04 25.48
CA ALA A 127 20.65 3.26 26.68
C ALA A 127 19.56 3.57 27.72
N LYS A 128 19.19 2.58 28.55
CA LYS A 128 18.25 2.80 29.66
C LYS A 128 18.82 3.69 30.75
N VAL A 129 20.12 3.56 30.99
CA VAL A 129 20.88 4.38 31.94
C VAL A 129 21.64 5.43 31.13
N SER A 130 21.54 6.70 31.54
CA SER A 130 22.25 7.82 30.89
C SER A 130 21.94 8.05 29.40
N GLY A 131 20.94 7.39 28.82
CA GLY A 131 20.37 7.70 27.51
C GLY A 131 19.15 8.62 27.58
N ILE A 132 18.47 8.81 26.45
CA ILE A 132 17.20 9.58 26.37
C ILE A 132 15.98 8.66 26.54
N ALA A 133 14.97 9.13 27.27
CA ALA A 133 13.71 8.42 27.48
C ALA A 133 12.53 8.99 26.68
N LEU A 134 12.62 10.26 26.26
CA LEU A 134 11.63 10.91 25.40
C LEU A 134 11.73 10.37 23.96
N THR A 135 10.64 10.52 23.19
CA THR A 135 10.59 10.19 21.76
C THR A 135 10.55 11.48 20.95
N PHE A 136 11.38 11.58 19.91
CA PHE A 136 11.46 12.73 19.02
C PHE A 136 11.18 12.31 17.56
N ASN A 137 11.06 13.28 16.66
CA ASN A 137 10.99 13.02 15.21
C ASN A 137 12.14 12.13 14.70
N HIS A 138 11.86 11.33 13.67
CA HIS A 138 12.80 10.35 13.12
C HIS A 138 13.35 9.35 14.16
N GLN A 139 12.51 8.97 15.13
CA GLN A 139 12.82 7.95 16.13
C GLN A 139 11.58 7.06 16.34
N ASN A 140 11.79 5.75 16.48
CA ASN A 140 10.73 4.84 16.93
C ASN A 140 10.29 5.20 18.36
N HIS A 141 9.09 4.78 18.73
CA HIS A 141 8.57 4.99 20.07
C HIS A 141 9.54 4.47 21.14
N ASN A 142 10.03 5.36 21.99
CA ASN A 142 11.16 5.11 22.87
C ASN A 142 10.74 4.52 24.22
N SER A 143 9.99 3.41 24.21
CA SER A 143 9.59 2.70 25.43
C SER A 143 10.80 2.05 26.12
N ALA A 144 10.64 1.70 27.40
CA ALA A 144 11.73 1.07 28.16
C ALA A 144 12.14 -0.29 27.57
N GLY A 145 11.23 -1.00 26.91
CA GLY A 145 11.45 -2.38 26.47
C GLY A 145 11.52 -3.37 27.63
N PRO A 146 11.90 -4.64 27.38
CA PRO A 146 12.02 -5.66 28.43
C PRO A 146 13.09 -5.31 29.44
N ASP A 147 12.88 -5.62 30.72
CA ASP A 147 13.79 -5.28 31.82
C ASP A 147 15.21 -5.79 31.59
N GLU A 148 15.38 -6.93 30.93
CA GLU A 148 16.68 -7.56 30.72
C GLU A 148 17.54 -6.79 29.69
N SER A 149 16.93 -6.05 28.76
CA SER A 149 17.65 -5.25 27.76
C SER A 149 18.35 -4.04 28.39
N PRO A 150 19.63 -3.72 28.07
CA PRO A 150 20.28 -2.51 28.57
C PRO A 150 19.92 -1.25 27.77
N TRP A 151 19.24 -1.38 26.63
CA TRP A 151 18.76 -0.30 25.78
C TRP A 151 17.23 -0.26 25.68
N ARG A 152 16.71 0.89 25.24
CA ARG A 152 15.31 1.19 25.00
C ARG A 152 14.89 0.83 23.57
N CYS A 153 13.58 0.86 23.28
CA CYS A 153 13.05 0.51 21.96
C CYS A 153 13.16 1.62 20.90
N GLY A 154 13.58 2.83 21.28
CA GLY A 154 13.58 4.01 20.42
C GLY A 154 14.67 4.04 19.36
N ARG A 155 14.59 3.11 18.39
CA ARG A 155 15.46 3.06 17.21
C ARG A 155 15.53 4.41 16.52
N LEU A 156 16.74 4.88 16.25
CA LEU A 156 16.96 6.14 15.57
C LEU A 156 17.05 5.97 14.05
N CYS A 157 16.37 6.84 13.30
CA CYS A 157 16.43 6.86 11.84
C CYS A 157 17.50 7.87 11.38
N VAL A 158 18.73 7.39 11.17
CA VAL A 158 19.87 8.23 10.72
C VAL A 158 20.36 7.88 9.31
N ASP A 159 19.63 7.04 8.57
CA ASP A 159 19.98 6.62 7.22
C ASP A 159 19.82 7.74 6.17
N THR A 160 20.37 7.50 4.98
CA THR A 160 20.63 8.45 3.87
C THR A 160 19.39 9.19 3.34
N SER A 161 18.18 8.68 3.59
CA SER A 161 16.92 9.15 3.00
C SER A 161 16.34 10.46 3.58
N LEU A 162 16.95 11.02 4.65
CA LEU A 162 16.42 12.21 5.31
C LEU A 162 17.02 13.50 4.73
N ARG A 163 16.23 14.22 3.90
CA ARG A 163 16.56 15.57 3.35
C ARG A 163 17.00 16.56 4.43
N THR A 164 16.50 16.42 5.65
CA THR A 164 16.75 17.35 6.76
C THR A 164 18.15 17.16 7.38
N LEU A 165 18.66 15.92 7.38
CA LEU A 165 20.01 15.55 7.84
C LEU A 165 21.08 15.63 6.73
N GLY A 166 20.71 15.55 5.45
CA GLY A 166 21.61 15.65 4.28
C GLY A 166 22.05 17.08 3.91
N ARG A 167 22.44 17.91 4.89
CA ARG A 167 22.88 19.31 4.64
C ARG A 167 24.40 19.54 4.70
N HIS A 168 25.19 18.51 4.98
CA HIS A 168 26.66 18.59 5.00
C HIS A 168 27.27 17.26 4.56
N SER A 169 28.17 17.26 3.57
CA SER A 169 29.21 16.27 3.17
C SER A 169 28.98 14.75 3.33
N TYR A 170 27.79 14.30 3.72
CA TYR A 170 27.45 12.97 4.23
C TYR A 170 26.17 12.46 3.54
N ASP A 171 26.00 12.79 2.25
CA ASP A 171 24.81 12.43 1.47
C ASP A 171 24.86 11.01 0.93
N ILE A 172 26.04 10.40 0.91
CA ILE A 172 26.25 9.02 0.48
C ILE A 172 26.82 8.26 1.67
N GLU A 173 26.09 7.24 2.09
CA GLU A 173 26.56 6.31 3.10
C GLU A 173 27.76 5.52 2.54
N PRO A 174 28.92 5.54 3.21
CA PRO A 174 30.05 4.71 2.83
C PRO A 174 29.81 3.24 3.22
N PHE A 175 30.30 2.32 2.39
CA PHE A 175 30.22 0.87 2.62
C PHE A 175 31.60 0.23 2.85
N ASP A 176 32.56 1.01 3.34
CA ASP A 176 33.84 0.54 3.85
C ASP A 176 33.85 0.43 5.38
N PRO A 177 34.58 -0.55 5.97
CA PRO A 177 34.62 -0.74 7.42
C PRO A 177 35.10 0.48 8.21
N GLU A 178 36.03 1.25 7.65
CA GLU A 178 36.70 2.38 8.28
C GLU A 178 35.78 3.58 8.48
N SER A 179 34.88 3.85 7.52
CA SER A 179 34.13 5.12 7.50
C SER A 179 32.68 4.96 7.94
N ARG A 180 32.05 3.80 7.74
CA ARG A 180 30.60 3.62 7.88
C ARG A 180 30.07 3.88 9.28
N LEU A 181 30.65 3.29 10.32
CA LEU A 181 30.24 3.56 11.70
C LEU A 181 30.44 5.02 12.10
N ALA A 182 31.58 5.62 11.73
CA ALA A 182 31.86 7.02 12.02
C ALA A 182 30.88 7.97 11.33
N TRP A 183 30.50 7.68 10.08
CA TRP A 183 29.48 8.40 9.32
C TRP A 183 28.14 8.41 10.06
N HIS A 184 27.69 7.25 10.53
CA HIS A 184 26.45 7.11 11.28
C HIS A 184 26.48 7.88 12.60
N VAL A 185 27.55 7.72 13.39
CA VAL A 185 27.69 8.42 14.69
C VAL A 185 27.67 9.94 14.52
N ARG A 186 28.29 10.48 13.47
CA ARG A 186 28.21 11.93 13.16
C ARG A 186 26.79 12.39 12.86
N ARG A 187 25.97 11.56 12.21
CA ARG A 187 24.54 11.83 11.99
C ARG A 187 23.73 11.75 13.28
N VAL A 188 24.07 10.84 14.20
CA VAL A 188 23.49 10.84 15.56
C VAL A 188 23.83 12.14 16.31
N GLN A 189 25.07 12.62 16.23
CA GLN A 189 25.47 13.91 16.84
C GLN A 189 24.69 15.09 16.25
N LEU A 190 24.50 15.10 14.92
CA LEU A 190 23.69 16.11 14.24
C LEU A 190 22.22 16.02 14.68
N TRP A 191 21.65 14.80 14.73
CA TRP A 191 20.29 14.56 15.18
C TRP A 191 20.09 15.06 16.63
N LEU A 192 20.97 14.70 17.56
CA LEU A 192 20.93 15.17 18.95
C LEU A 192 20.94 16.69 19.05
N SER A 193 21.80 17.33 18.25
CA SER A 193 21.88 18.80 18.21
C SER A 193 20.63 19.44 17.60
N LEU A 194 20.00 18.84 16.59
CA LEU A 194 18.76 19.36 16.00
C LEU A 194 17.56 19.13 16.94
N ALA A 195 17.49 17.95 17.55
CA ALA A 195 16.49 17.56 18.53
C ALA A 195 16.52 18.48 19.75
N SER A 196 17.72 18.86 20.23
CA SER A 196 17.86 19.76 21.38
C SER A 196 17.32 21.16 21.13
N ARG A 197 17.09 21.53 19.86
CA ARG A 197 16.63 22.83 19.37
C ARG A 197 15.22 22.79 18.78
N GLY A 198 14.55 21.64 18.78
CA GLY A 198 13.27 21.45 18.09
C GLY A 198 13.35 21.66 16.57
N LYS A 199 14.49 21.35 15.94
CA LYS A 199 14.76 21.58 14.50
C LYS A 199 14.95 20.30 13.70
N LEU A 200 14.40 19.18 14.19
CA LEU A 200 14.44 17.89 13.47
C LEU A 200 13.61 17.91 12.19
N VAL A 201 12.54 18.70 12.18
CA VAL A 201 11.67 18.93 11.02
C VAL A 201 11.69 20.43 10.67
N ARG A 202 11.46 20.75 9.40
CA ARG A 202 11.38 22.13 8.89
C ARG A 202 10.06 22.38 8.16
N PRO A 203 9.62 23.64 8.06
CA PRO A 203 8.49 23.99 7.21
C PRO A 203 8.71 23.48 5.77
N GLY A 204 7.70 22.80 5.21
CA GLY A 204 7.75 22.20 3.87
C GLY A 204 8.36 20.79 3.80
N ASP A 205 8.94 20.26 4.87
CA ASP A 205 9.30 18.84 4.95
C ASP A 205 8.02 17.98 4.90
N PRO A 206 8.06 16.76 4.32
CA PRO A 206 6.92 15.84 4.39
C PRO A 206 6.46 15.63 5.83
N PHE A 207 5.15 15.65 6.07
CA PHE A 207 4.60 15.35 7.38
C PHE A 207 4.83 13.87 7.72
N GLU A 208 5.28 13.58 8.93
CA GLU A 208 5.43 12.22 9.45
C GLU A 208 4.50 12.03 10.65
N LEU A 209 3.99 10.83 10.87
CA LEU A 209 3.33 10.48 12.13
C LEU A 209 4.39 10.02 13.16
N PRO A 210 4.16 10.22 14.47
CA PRO A 210 4.92 9.52 15.50
C PRO A 210 4.85 8.01 15.25
N HIS A 211 5.96 7.31 15.48
CA HIS A 211 5.95 5.85 15.39
C HIS A 211 4.95 5.26 16.40
N ILE A 212 4.03 4.42 15.93
CA ILE A 212 2.99 3.82 16.76
C ILE A 212 3.34 2.35 17.02
N PRO A 213 3.47 1.92 18.30
CA PRO A 213 3.70 0.53 18.63
C PRO A 213 2.38 -0.25 18.51
N PHE A 214 2.06 -0.74 17.31
CA PHE A 214 0.84 -1.51 17.08
C PHE A 214 0.86 -2.86 17.77
N SER A 215 -0.30 -3.26 18.29
CA SER A 215 -0.51 -4.61 18.79
C SER A 215 -0.70 -5.56 17.60
N PRO A 216 0.00 -6.70 17.55
CA PRO A 216 -0.17 -7.66 16.46
C PRO A 216 -1.60 -8.20 16.43
N GLY A 217 -2.11 -8.46 15.23
CA GLY A 217 -3.42 -9.07 15.04
C GLY A 217 -4.29 -8.27 14.07
N LEU A 218 -5.28 -7.56 14.63
CA LEU A 218 -6.26 -6.82 13.83
C LEU A 218 -5.59 -5.65 13.08
N LYS A 219 -5.99 -5.46 11.83
CA LYS A 219 -5.65 -4.30 10.98
C LYS A 219 -6.93 -3.63 10.51
N ILE A 220 -6.93 -2.31 10.41
CA ILE A 220 -8.07 -1.54 9.90
C ILE A 220 -7.65 -0.73 8.69
N ALA A 221 -8.31 -0.98 7.57
CA ALA A 221 -8.17 -0.20 6.36
C ALA A 221 -9.28 0.86 6.30
N PHE A 222 -8.92 2.07 5.88
CA PHE A 222 -9.86 3.15 5.57
C PHE A 222 -9.47 3.79 4.24
N ALA A 223 -10.39 4.55 3.62
CA ALA A 223 -10.10 5.31 2.41
C ALA A 223 -10.56 6.75 2.61
N GLU A 224 -9.60 7.63 2.86
CA GLU A 224 -9.81 9.07 3.06
C GLU A 224 -8.89 9.83 2.11
N GLY A 225 -9.48 10.62 1.22
CA GLY A 225 -8.76 11.50 0.30
C GLY A 225 -8.88 12.97 0.69
N ARG A 226 -8.53 13.86 -0.24
CA ARG A 226 -8.67 15.32 -0.04
C ARG A 226 -10.13 15.75 -0.07
N GLU A 227 -10.91 15.06 -0.86
CA GLU A 227 -12.33 15.26 -1.07
C GLU A 227 -13.16 15.06 0.20
N ASN A 228 -12.68 14.24 1.15
CA ASN A 228 -13.38 13.96 2.40
C ASN A 228 -13.10 14.96 3.51
N LEU A 229 -11.99 15.70 3.45
CA LEU A 229 -11.58 16.56 4.57
C LEU A 229 -12.61 17.65 4.88
N ALA A 230 -13.28 18.19 3.84
CA ALA A 230 -14.32 19.21 4.03
C ALA A 230 -15.49 18.71 4.89
N PHE A 231 -15.85 17.43 4.79
CA PHE A 231 -16.84 16.79 5.66
C PHE A 231 -16.35 16.74 7.11
N TRP A 232 -15.05 16.55 7.36
CA TRP A 232 -14.56 16.45 8.74
C TRP A 232 -14.28 17.81 9.41
N GLN A 233 -13.97 18.84 8.62
CA GLN A 233 -13.70 20.19 9.12
C GLN A 233 -14.95 21.07 9.32
N GLY A 234 -16.12 20.62 8.85
CA GLY A 234 -17.39 21.33 9.10
C GLY A 234 -17.87 21.25 10.56
N LYS A 235 -19.06 21.79 10.85
CA LYS A 235 -19.69 21.73 12.19
C LYS A 235 -20.31 20.35 12.47
N HIS A 236 -19.52 19.29 12.40
CA HIS A 236 -20.00 17.90 12.48
C HIS A 236 -19.92 17.32 13.91
N PRO A 237 -20.62 16.20 14.17
CA PRO A 237 -20.50 15.47 15.43
C PRO A 237 -19.08 14.94 15.64
N ARG A 238 -18.52 15.11 16.85
CA ARG A 238 -17.18 14.61 17.20
C ARG A 238 -17.13 13.11 17.52
N LYS A 239 -18.20 12.37 17.22
CA LYS A 239 -18.34 10.96 17.56
C LYS A 239 -19.40 10.28 16.72
N GLY A 240 -19.30 8.96 16.62
CA GLY A 240 -20.31 8.14 15.98
C GLY A 240 -19.95 6.66 15.98
N THR A 241 -20.54 5.92 15.05
CA THR A 241 -20.29 4.50 14.83
C THR A 241 -19.80 4.25 13.41
N ALA A 242 -19.00 3.21 13.21
CA ALA A 242 -18.56 2.77 11.90
C ALA A 242 -19.09 1.36 11.60
N SER A 243 -19.52 1.13 10.36
CA SER A 243 -19.70 -0.23 9.85
C SER A 243 -18.43 -0.68 9.17
N VAL A 244 -18.07 -1.94 9.34
CA VAL A 244 -16.84 -2.53 8.79
C VAL A 244 -17.12 -3.80 8.00
N ARG A 245 -16.17 -4.17 7.15
CA ARG A 245 -16.20 -5.39 6.34
C ARG A 245 -14.93 -6.18 6.49
N THR A 246 -15.04 -7.50 6.49
CA THR A 246 -13.90 -8.41 6.53
C THR A 246 -13.34 -8.59 5.14
N VAL A 247 -12.06 -8.25 4.93
CA VAL A 247 -11.39 -8.44 3.65
C VAL A 247 -11.29 -9.94 3.32
N HIS A 248 -11.68 -10.34 2.10
CA HIS A 248 -11.64 -11.74 1.68
C HIS A 248 -10.23 -12.33 1.82
N ALA A 249 -10.16 -13.60 2.23
CA ALA A 249 -8.92 -14.35 2.50
C ALA A 249 -8.01 -13.79 3.63
N ASN A 250 -8.33 -12.63 4.22
CA ASN A 250 -7.63 -12.07 5.38
C ASN A 250 -8.61 -11.63 6.48
N PRO A 251 -9.05 -12.55 7.36
CA PRO A 251 -10.04 -12.25 8.38
C PRO A 251 -9.55 -11.30 9.49
N LEU A 252 -8.24 -10.99 9.52
CA LEU A 252 -7.65 -10.06 10.48
C LEU A 252 -7.64 -8.61 9.96
N THR A 253 -8.11 -8.36 8.75
CA THR A 253 -8.19 -7.01 8.19
C THR A 253 -9.65 -6.60 8.00
N LEU A 254 -10.01 -5.46 8.59
CA LEU A 254 -11.33 -4.86 8.48
C LEU A 254 -11.25 -3.57 7.66
N ALA A 255 -12.04 -3.46 6.61
CA ALA A 255 -12.22 -2.23 5.85
C ALA A 255 -13.40 -1.44 6.44
N VAL A 256 -13.20 -0.16 6.75
CA VAL A 256 -14.27 0.76 7.16
C VAL A 256 -15.18 1.01 5.97
N ASP A 257 -16.47 0.67 6.04
CA ASP A 257 -17.42 0.84 4.93
C ASP A 257 -18.11 2.23 5.00
N ASN A 258 -18.51 2.63 6.21
CA ASN A 258 -19.24 3.88 6.44
C ASN A 258 -19.01 4.38 7.87
N LEU A 259 -18.93 5.71 8.03
CA LEU A 259 -18.81 6.41 9.31
C LEU A 259 -20.09 7.20 9.54
N ASP A 260 -20.93 6.73 10.46
CA ASP A 260 -22.22 7.31 10.81
C ASP A 260 -22.09 8.22 12.04
N ALA A 261 -22.49 9.49 11.90
CA ALA A 261 -22.46 10.49 12.97
C ALA A 261 -23.70 10.45 13.89
N GLY A 262 -24.56 9.44 13.72
CA GLY A 262 -25.71 9.16 14.56
C GLY A 262 -26.91 10.05 14.24
N ASN A 263 -27.53 10.64 15.27
CA ASN A 263 -28.83 11.32 15.18
C ASN A 263 -28.89 12.54 14.25
N SER A 264 -27.78 13.00 13.67
CA SER A 264 -27.78 14.03 12.62
C SER A 264 -28.23 13.50 11.26
N GLY A 265 -28.20 12.17 11.05
CA GLY A 265 -28.42 11.55 9.73
C GLY A 265 -27.27 11.79 8.74
N GLU A 266 -26.18 12.42 9.19
CA GLU A 266 -24.99 12.66 8.38
C GLU A 266 -24.07 11.44 8.47
N SER A 267 -23.63 10.94 7.31
CA SER A 267 -22.67 9.85 7.21
C SER A 267 -21.58 10.21 6.22
N ALA A 268 -20.33 9.90 6.58
CA ALA A 268 -19.23 9.87 5.64
C ALA A 268 -19.11 8.45 5.09
N GLN A 269 -19.50 8.28 3.83
CA GLN A 269 -19.19 7.06 3.09
C GLN A 269 -17.70 7.06 2.78
N SER A 270 -17.05 5.93 3.03
CA SER A 270 -15.66 5.74 2.63
C SER A 270 -15.54 5.77 1.10
N THR A 271 -14.43 6.25 0.57
CA THR A 271 -14.25 6.49 -0.88
C THR A 271 -13.91 5.23 -1.68
N TRP A 272 -14.30 4.06 -1.19
CA TRP A 272 -14.20 2.84 -1.97
C TRP A 272 -15.13 2.94 -3.17
N THR A 273 -14.64 2.58 -4.35
CA THR A 273 -15.51 2.51 -5.52
C THR A 273 -16.51 1.35 -5.40
N LYS A 274 -16.17 0.33 -4.61
CA LYS A 274 -17.04 -0.81 -4.25
C LYS A 274 -16.77 -1.29 -2.83
N PRO A 275 -17.74 -1.91 -2.15
CA PRO A 275 -17.51 -2.47 -0.82
C PRO A 275 -16.48 -3.60 -0.86
N ILE A 276 -15.46 -3.53 0.00
CA ILE A 276 -14.39 -4.53 0.08
C ILE A 276 -14.80 -5.62 1.07
N GLY A 277 -14.96 -6.85 0.58
CA GLY A 277 -15.20 -8.01 1.44
C GLY A 277 -16.62 -8.14 2.00
N GLU A 278 -16.76 -9.00 3.01
CA GLU A 278 -18.06 -9.38 3.58
C GLU A 278 -18.44 -8.46 4.74
N LYS A 279 -19.74 -8.15 4.88
CA LYS A 279 -20.24 -7.38 6.01
C LYS A 279 -19.81 -8.04 7.33
N ASN A 280 -19.30 -7.23 8.26
CA ASN A 280 -18.93 -7.67 9.59
C ASN A 280 -19.75 -6.89 10.63
N ASP A 281 -20.34 -7.62 11.58
CA ASP A 281 -21.21 -7.05 12.61
C ASP A 281 -20.43 -6.55 13.84
N LEU A 282 -19.10 -6.52 13.78
CA LEU A 282 -18.27 -5.91 14.83
C LEU A 282 -18.65 -4.44 14.99
N ALA A 283 -19.14 -4.09 16.18
CA ALA A 283 -19.45 -2.70 16.48
C ALA A 283 -18.16 -1.89 16.65
N VAL A 284 -18.00 -0.86 15.82
CA VAL A 284 -16.88 0.07 15.85
C VAL A 284 -17.42 1.46 16.19
N ALA A 285 -16.78 2.13 17.14
CA ALA A 285 -17.04 3.53 17.45
C ALA A 285 -15.95 4.40 16.83
N TRP A 286 -16.26 5.68 16.64
CA TRP A 286 -15.26 6.67 16.27
C TRP A 286 -15.44 7.96 17.06
N ILE A 287 -14.33 8.69 17.23
CA ILE A 287 -14.28 10.07 17.73
C ILE A 287 -13.41 10.93 16.81
N TRP A 288 -13.67 12.23 16.79
CA TRP A 288 -12.92 13.20 15.98
C TRP A 288 -12.22 14.24 16.85
N LEU A 289 -10.91 14.39 16.62
CA LEU A 289 -10.01 15.35 17.25
C LEU A 289 -9.65 16.45 16.25
N ASP A 290 -9.27 17.62 16.76
CA ASP A 290 -8.91 18.76 15.91
C ASP A 290 -7.48 18.63 15.36
N GLN A 291 -6.62 17.88 16.06
CA GLN A 291 -5.24 17.62 15.68
C GLN A 291 -4.80 16.24 16.15
N LEU A 292 -3.75 15.71 15.51
CA LEU A 292 -3.06 14.48 15.94
C LEU A 292 -2.76 14.52 17.45
N PRO A 293 -3.16 13.51 18.24
CA PRO A 293 -2.83 13.46 19.66
C PRO A 293 -1.35 13.11 19.85
N VAL A 294 -0.56 14.10 20.25
CA VAL A 294 0.88 13.96 20.54
C VAL A 294 1.16 14.25 22.01
N VAL A 295 2.01 13.42 22.62
CA VAL A 295 2.67 13.68 23.90
C VAL A 295 4.04 14.26 23.61
N ASP A 296 4.34 15.43 24.18
CA ASP A 296 5.59 16.14 23.92
C ASP A 296 6.83 15.26 24.20
N PRO A 297 7.87 15.31 23.34
CA PRO A 297 7.99 16.19 22.17
C PRO A 297 7.41 15.61 20.87
N TRP A 298 7.38 14.27 20.69
CA TRP A 298 6.83 13.63 19.49
C TRP A 298 6.45 12.16 19.72
N ALA A 299 5.72 11.85 20.80
CA ALA A 299 5.25 10.50 21.09
C ALA A 299 3.74 10.36 20.88
N ILE A 300 3.27 9.18 20.46
CA ILE A 300 1.85 8.83 20.56
C ILE A 300 1.49 8.55 22.03
N PRO A 301 0.28 8.90 22.53
CA PRO A 301 -0.15 8.51 23.86
C PRO A 301 -0.19 6.98 24.00
N THR A 302 0.30 6.49 25.13
CA THR A 302 0.37 5.06 25.47
C THR A 302 -0.54 4.66 26.62
N THR A 303 -1.18 5.64 27.26
CA THR A 303 -2.12 5.45 28.36
C THR A 303 -3.36 6.32 28.17
N TRP A 304 -4.48 5.92 28.77
CA TRP A 304 -5.71 6.72 28.71
C TRP A 304 -5.55 8.10 29.33
N GLY A 305 -4.71 8.25 30.36
CA GLY A 305 -4.41 9.56 30.97
C GLY A 305 -3.67 10.49 30.01
N GLN A 306 -2.71 9.97 29.25
CA GLN A 306 -2.02 10.74 28.21
C GLN A 306 -2.97 11.15 27.08
N LEU A 307 -3.81 10.23 26.59
CA LEU A 307 -4.79 10.56 25.55
C LEU A 307 -5.81 11.61 26.03
N ARG A 308 -6.28 11.51 27.29
CA ARG A 308 -7.10 12.57 27.91
C ARG A 308 -6.36 13.91 27.91
N GLY A 309 -5.09 13.93 28.30
CA GLY A 309 -4.26 15.14 28.27
C GLY A 309 -4.16 15.76 26.86
N CYS A 310 -3.92 14.94 25.84
CA CYS A 310 -3.88 15.37 24.45
C CYS A 310 -5.23 15.96 23.99
N CYS A 311 -6.35 15.29 24.30
CA CYS A 311 -7.68 15.80 23.98
C CYS A 311 -7.98 17.12 24.71
N GLN A 312 -7.62 17.22 26.00
CA GLN A 312 -7.83 18.42 26.80
C GLN A 312 -7.05 19.62 26.26
N ALA A 313 -5.83 19.42 25.77
CA ALA A 313 -5.03 20.46 25.14
C ALA A 313 -5.71 21.06 23.90
N GLN A 314 -6.61 20.31 23.26
CA GLN A 314 -7.44 20.74 22.14
C GLN A 314 -8.82 21.26 22.58
N GLY A 315 -9.10 21.33 23.88
CA GLY A 315 -10.42 21.72 24.41
C GLY A 315 -11.48 20.62 24.30
N ILE A 316 -11.08 19.35 24.15
CA ILE A 316 -11.96 18.20 23.96
C ILE A 316 -11.98 17.33 25.22
N GLU A 317 -13.15 17.22 25.86
CA GLU A 317 -13.37 16.33 26.99
C GLU A 317 -13.63 14.89 26.50
N LEU A 318 -12.65 13.99 26.70
CA LEU A 318 -12.72 12.62 26.17
C LEU A 318 -13.78 11.73 26.87
N ASP A 319 -13.91 11.86 28.19
CA ASP A 319 -14.79 10.99 28.99
C ASP A 319 -16.28 11.09 28.59
N PRO A 320 -16.85 12.28 28.35
CA PRO A 320 -18.19 12.41 27.78
C PRO A 320 -18.37 11.75 26.40
N LEU A 321 -17.34 11.81 25.54
CA LEU A 321 -17.37 11.17 24.22
C LEU A 321 -17.38 9.64 24.37
N LEU A 322 -16.43 9.10 25.13
CA LEU A 322 -16.32 7.67 25.42
C LEU A 322 -17.59 7.12 26.05
N ARG A 323 -18.11 7.79 27.10
CA ARG A 323 -19.35 7.39 27.76
C ARG A 323 -20.51 7.26 26.79
N SER A 324 -20.58 8.17 25.82
CA SER A 324 -21.66 8.15 24.84
C SER A 324 -21.51 7.02 23.83
N VAL A 325 -20.32 6.79 23.27
CA VAL A 325 -20.14 5.76 22.24
C VAL A 325 -20.15 4.36 22.85
N CYS A 326 -19.60 4.20 24.06
CA CYS A 326 -19.53 2.92 24.77
C CYS A 326 -20.90 2.40 25.20
N ARG A 327 -21.92 3.27 25.35
CA ARG A 327 -23.27 2.86 25.76
C ARG A 327 -23.85 1.74 24.90
N ASN A 328 -23.56 1.74 23.61
CA ASN A 328 -24.07 0.76 22.65
C ASN A 328 -23.11 -0.42 22.40
N LEU A 329 -21.97 -0.45 23.10
CA LEU A 329 -20.91 -1.46 22.96
C LEU A 329 -20.82 -2.39 24.18
N ARG A 330 -21.85 -2.42 25.03
CA ARG A 330 -21.87 -3.18 26.30
C ARG A 330 -22.39 -4.61 26.15
N ASP A 331 -21.97 -5.31 25.10
CA ASP A 331 -22.39 -6.70 24.83
C ASP A 331 -21.45 -7.76 25.48
N GLY A 332 -20.36 -7.30 26.11
CA GLY A 332 -19.35 -8.16 26.73
C GLY A 332 -18.28 -8.67 25.75
N GLN A 333 -18.28 -8.19 24.51
CA GLN A 333 -17.24 -8.43 23.51
C GLN A 333 -16.17 -7.32 23.55
N GLY A 334 -15.08 -7.54 22.81
CA GLY A 334 -14.11 -6.50 22.52
C GLY A 334 -14.55 -5.69 21.29
N HIS A 335 -14.24 -4.40 21.29
CA HIS A 335 -14.60 -3.48 20.22
C HIS A 335 -13.40 -2.63 19.79
N VAL A 336 -13.62 -1.79 18.79
CA VAL A 336 -12.63 -0.82 18.30
C VAL A 336 -13.17 0.59 18.46
N LEU A 337 -12.28 1.51 18.82
CA LEU A 337 -12.47 2.94 18.71
C LEU A 337 -11.53 3.50 17.64
N LEU A 338 -12.07 4.16 16.63
CA LEU A 338 -11.29 4.96 15.68
C LEU A 338 -11.13 6.38 16.23
N VAL A 339 -9.92 6.92 16.14
CA VAL A 339 -9.57 8.30 16.52
C VAL A 339 -9.16 9.02 15.26
N GLY A 340 -10.06 9.89 14.77
CA GLY A 340 -9.88 10.66 13.56
C GLY A 340 -9.31 12.05 13.84
N PHE A 341 -8.48 12.56 12.94
CA PHE A 341 -7.94 13.91 12.98
C PHE A 341 -7.46 14.33 11.58
N PRO A 342 -7.38 15.64 11.29
CA PRO A 342 -6.84 16.11 10.03
C PRO A 342 -5.30 16.06 10.04
N ILE A 343 -4.69 15.83 8.87
CA ILE A 343 -3.24 15.87 8.67
C ILE A 343 -2.86 16.71 7.45
N PRO A 344 -1.70 17.40 7.48
CA PRO A 344 -1.17 18.08 6.31
C PRO A 344 -0.27 17.16 5.48
N ALA A 345 -0.04 17.50 4.21
CA ALA A 345 0.96 16.81 3.40
C ALA A 345 2.39 17.16 3.83
N ARG A 346 2.59 18.38 4.34
CA ARG A 346 3.88 18.94 4.74
C ARG A 346 3.77 19.70 6.04
N VAL A 347 4.88 19.72 6.78
CA VAL A 347 4.98 20.42 8.06
C VAL A 347 4.69 21.92 7.88
N GLN A 348 3.80 22.46 8.73
CA GLN A 348 3.31 23.84 8.73
C GLN A 348 2.51 24.27 7.47
N GLU A 349 2.02 23.32 6.68
CA GLU A 349 1.01 23.59 5.66
C GLU A 349 -0.41 23.28 6.19
N PRO A 350 -1.47 23.79 5.54
CA PRO A 350 -2.84 23.41 5.89
C PRO A 350 -3.08 21.92 5.76
N ASP A 351 -4.01 21.40 6.56
CA ASP A 351 -4.44 20.02 6.46
C ASP A 351 -5.06 19.74 5.09
N VAL A 352 -4.80 18.54 4.56
CA VAL A 352 -5.28 18.12 3.24
C VAL A 352 -6.08 16.83 3.28
N GLN A 353 -6.04 16.08 4.37
CA GLN A 353 -6.65 14.75 4.45
C GLN A 353 -7.06 14.40 5.88
N ALA A 354 -8.11 13.61 6.01
CA ALA A 354 -8.47 12.96 7.27
C ALA A 354 -7.61 11.72 7.51
N HIS A 355 -7.19 11.48 8.75
CA HIS A 355 -6.44 10.30 9.14
C HIS A 355 -7.07 9.63 10.35
N TRP A 356 -6.99 8.30 10.39
CA TRP A 356 -7.59 7.49 11.43
C TRP A 356 -6.58 6.57 12.10
N LEU A 357 -6.55 6.62 13.43
CA LEU A 357 -5.86 5.64 14.26
C LEU A 357 -6.87 4.71 14.93
N GLY A 358 -6.52 3.44 15.06
CA GLY A 358 -7.38 2.43 15.69
C GLY A 358 -6.93 2.12 17.11
N LEU A 359 -7.88 2.00 18.02
CA LEU A 359 -7.67 1.56 19.40
C LEU A 359 -8.54 0.35 19.68
N ARG A 360 -7.97 -0.69 20.30
CA ARG A 360 -8.77 -1.76 20.89
C ARG A 360 -9.40 -1.23 22.17
N LEU A 361 -10.72 -1.31 22.25
CA LEU A 361 -11.44 -0.99 23.48
C LEU A 361 -11.33 -2.17 24.46
N PRO A 362 -11.10 -1.90 25.75
CA PRO A 362 -11.19 -2.93 26.77
C PRO A 362 -12.62 -3.48 26.83
N THR A 363 -12.78 -4.74 27.24
CA THR A 363 -14.11 -5.32 27.45
C THR A 363 -14.87 -4.50 28.49
N LEU A 364 -16.00 -3.94 28.08
CA LEU A 364 -16.81 -3.06 28.90
C LEU A 364 -17.67 -3.85 29.90
N THR A 365 -18.03 -3.20 31.00
CA THR A 365 -18.99 -3.78 31.94
C THR A 365 -20.35 -3.97 31.26
N SER A 366 -20.81 -5.22 31.16
CA SER A 366 -22.11 -5.59 30.58
C SER A 366 -23.16 -6.04 31.61
N ARG A 367 -22.75 -6.36 32.84
CA ARG A 367 -23.64 -6.79 33.93
C ARG A 367 -23.50 -5.91 35.17
N PRO A 368 -24.60 -5.55 35.84
CA PRO A 368 -24.54 -4.75 37.05
C PRO A 368 -23.86 -5.51 38.18
N VAL A 369 -23.27 -4.78 39.13
CA VAL A 369 -22.77 -5.37 40.38
C VAL A 369 -23.97 -5.89 41.20
N SER A 370 -23.79 -7.02 41.90
CA SER A 370 -24.83 -7.56 42.79
C SER A 370 -25.31 -6.49 43.77
N GLY A 371 -26.63 -6.31 43.87
CA GLY A 371 -27.25 -5.28 44.71
C GLY A 371 -27.39 -3.88 44.07
N PHE A 372 -26.89 -3.66 42.86
CA PHE A 372 -26.99 -2.37 42.14
C PHE A 372 -27.91 -2.46 40.92
N ARG A 373 -28.58 -1.35 40.59
CA ARG A 373 -29.41 -1.24 39.39
C ARG A 373 -28.56 -1.10 38.11
N PRO A 374 -28.96 -1.70 36.97
CA PRO A 374 -28.27 -1.54 35.69
C PRO A 374 -28.53 -0.15 35.10
N THR A 375 -27.69 0.81 35.48
CA THR A 375 -27.78 2.19 34.97
C THR A 375 -26.50 2.54 34.21
N GLU A 376 -26.63 3.33 33.13
CA GLU A 376 -25.46 3.76 32.34
C GLU A 376 -24.46 4.54 33.20
N HIS A 377 -24.94 5.29 34.19
CA HIS A 377 -24.06 5.97 35.14
C HIS A 377 -23.23 4.99 35.97
N GLY A 378 -23.85 3.94 36.52
CA GLY A 378 -23.16 2.90 37.28
C GLY A 378 -22.16 2.11 36.44
N PHE A 379 -22.53 1.77 35.20
CA PHE A 379 -21.63 1.08 34.27
C PHE A 379 -20.41 1.93 33.92
N TRP A 380 -20.63 3.20 33.52
CA TRP A 380 -19.55 4.12 33.20
C TRP A 380 -18.59 4.36 34.37
N ASN A 381 -19.11 4.61 35.58
CA ASN A 381 -18.25 4.84 36.75
C ASN A 381 -17.34 3.63 37.03
N ARG A 382 -17.87 2.41 36.82
CA ARG A 382 -17.10 1.19 36.94
C ARG A 382 -16.03 1.07 35.84
N ASP A 383 -16.38 1.29 34.58
CA ASP A 383 -15.39 1.24 33.50
C ASP A 383 -14.29 2.29 33.69
N ARG A 384 -14.67 3.52 34.08
CA ARG A 384 -13.74 4.63 34.35
C ARG A 384 -12.75 4.32 35.47
N SER A 385 -13.16 3.51 36.44
CA SER A 385 -12.33 3.11 37.59
C SER A 385 -11.55 1.80 37.38
N LEU A 386 -11.98 0.94 36.44
CA LEU A 386 -11.36 -0.36 36.22
C LEU A 386 -10.50 -0.40 34.95
N VAL A 387 -11.05 0.02 33.81
CA VAL A 387 -10.45 -0.20 32.48
C VAL A 387 -10.04 1.07 31.76
N PHE A 388 -10.69 2.21 32.04
CA PHE A 388 -10.28 3.53 31.54
C PHE A 388 -9.57 4.36 32.62
N ARG A 389 -8.72 3.72 33.43
CA ARG A 389 -7.88 4.42 34.43
C ARG A 389 -6.78 5.21 33.73
N ASP A 390 -6.27 6.26 34.36
CA ASP A 390 -5.24 7.11 33.73
C ASP A 390 -3.92 6.37 33.48
N ASP A 391 -3.60 5.38 34.32
CA ASP A 391 -2.43 4.50 34.20
C ASP A 391 -2.65 3.30 33.27
N ALA A 392 -3.89 3.04 32.83
CA ALA A 392 -4.19 1.89 31.99
C ALA A 392 -3.61 2.08 30.58
N PRO A 393 -2.96 1.05 30.00
CA PRO A 393 -2.32 1.15 28.69
C PRO A 393 -3.35 1.26 27.56
N LEU A 394 -2.95 1.90 26.47
CA LEU A 394 -3.66 1.91 25.20
C LEU A 394 -3.11 0.80 24.30
N GLU A 395 -4.02 0.11 23.62
CA GLU A 395 -3.69 -0.90 22.62
C GLU A 395 -4.01 -0.36 21.23
N TRP A 396 -3.01 0.25 20.59
CA TRP A 396 -3.14 0.71 19.21
C TRP A 396 -3.25 -0.47 18.24
N VAL A 397 -4.17 -0.35 17.30
CA VAL A 397 -4.42 -1.28 16.20
C VAL A 397 -3.80 -0.69 14.94
N GLU A 398 -3.17 -1.53 14.12
CA GLU A 398 -2.58 -1.09 12.87
C GLU A 398 -3.65 -0.52 11.94
N THR A 399 -3.42 0.69 11.43
CA THR A 399 -4.32 1.33 10.47
C THR A 399 -3.59 1.70 9.19
N GLU A 400 -4.28 1.58 8.07
CA GLU A 400 -3.75 1.91 6.76
C GLU A 400 -4.79 2.71 5.96
N ASN A 401 -4.33 3.80 5.36
CA ASN A 401 -5.12 4.51 4.38
C ASN A 401 -4.93 3.86 3.01
N TRP A 402 -5.95 3.16 2.54
CA TRP A 402 -5.99 2.52 1.23
C TRP A 402 -6.62 3.43 0.18
N HIS A 403 -6.68 4.75 0.40
CA HIS A 403 -7.10 5.67 -0.65
C HIS A 403 -6.16 5.59 -1.88
N GLN A 404 -6.69 5.78 -3.09
CA GLN A 404 -5.95 5.56 -4.34
C GLN A 404 -4.64 6.37 -4.38
N GLU A 405 -4.67 7.63 -3.95
CA GLU A 405 -3.49 8.50 -3.94
C GLU A 405 -2.40 8.04 -2.97
N GLU A 406 -2.74 7.29 -1.91
CA GLU A 406 -1.78 6.75 -0.94
C GLU A 406 -1.10 5.49 -1.48
N ILE A 407 -1.89 4.54 -2.00
CA ILE A 407 -1.36 3.24 -2.41
C ILE A 407 -0.70 3.25 -3.80
N SER A 408 -1.11 4.17 -4.68
CA SER A 408 -0.63 4.25 -6.06
C SER A 408 0.41 5.36 -6.30
N GLY A 409 0.94 5.97 -5.23
CA GLY A 409 1.94 7.03 -5.30
C GLY A 409 3.20 6.69 -6.11
N ARG A 410 3.43 5.39 -6.39
CA ARG A 410 4.44 4.90 -7.35
C ARG A 410 3.75 4.02 -8.40
N GLY A 411 3.66 4.50 -9.65
CA GLY A 411 3.20 3.71 -10.80
C GLY A 411 1.83 4.04 -11.38
N ARG A 412 1.16 5.10 -10.92
CA ARG A 412 -0.12 5.56 -11.48
C ARG A 412 0.03 6.41 -12.76
N LEU A 413 -0.99 6.36 -13.61
CA LEU A 413 -1.16 7.30 -14.73
C LEU A 413 -1.57 8.69 -14.22
N ASP A 414 -1.47 9.69 -15.10
CA ASP A 414 -1.96 11.05 -14.83
C ASP A 414 -3.46 11.05 -14.48
N SER A 415 -3.89 11.98 -13.62
CA SER A 415 -5.29 12.10 -13.21
C SER A 415 -6.25 12.29 -14.38
N SER A 416 -5.84 13.02 -15.42
CA SER A 416 -6.66 13.25 -16.62
C SER A 416 -6.91 12.00 -17.46
N VAL A 417 -6.07 10.98 -17.32
CA VAL A 417 -6.20 9.67 -17.98
C VAL A 417 -7.01 8.73 -17.11
N ARG A 418 -6.74 8.72 -15.80
CA ARG A 418 -7.39 7.79 -14.84
C ARG A 418 -8.90 7.98 -14.74
N SER A 419 -9.39 9.22 -14.87
CA SER A 419 -10.81 9.55 -14.76
C SER A 419 -11.63 9.28 -16.03
N LYS A 420 -11.01 8.82 -17.12
CA LYS A 420 -11.70 8.55 -18.39
C LYS A 420 -12.39 7.19 -18.35
N SER A 421 -13.56 7.12 -18.99
CA SER A 421 -14.24 5.84 -19.24
C SER A 421 -13.63 5.14 -20.46
N VAL A 422 -13.15 3.91 -20.28
CA VAL A 422 -12.45 3.14 -21.31
C VAL A 422 -13.25 1.88 -21.69
N LEU A 423 -13.64 1.77 -22.96
CA LEU A 423 -14.20 0.54 -23.53
C LEU A 423 -13.10 -0.28 -24.20
N ILE A 424 -12.88 -1.52 -23.75
CA ILE A 424 -12.00 -2.50 -24.40
C ILE A 424 -12.86 -3.53 -25.12
N ILE A 425 -12.75 -3.58 -26.45
CA ILE A 425 -13.41 -4.59 -27.28
C ILE A 425 -12.41 -5.72 -27.53
N GLY A 426 -12.72 -6.92 -27.05
CA GLY A 426 -11.87 -8.11 -27.12
C GLY A 426 -11.05 -8.34 -25.85
N GLY A 427 -11.48 -9.30 -25.03
CA GLY A 427 -10.79 -9.80 -23.84
C GLY A 427 -9.79 -10.91 -24.16
N GLY A 428 -9.13 -10.86 -25.33
CA GLY A 428 -8.14 -11.85 -25.76
C GLY A 428 -6.78 -11.71 -25.07
N ALA A 429 -5.72 -12.25 -25.68
CA ALA A 429 -4.36 -12.18 -25.11
C ALA A 429 -3.90 -10.73 -24.90
N VAL A 430 -4.06 -9.87 -25.92
CA VAL A 430 -3.70 -8.45 -25.87
C VAL A 430 -4.65 -7.67 -24.95
N GLY A 431 -5.96 -7.78 -25.17
CA GLY A 431 -6.93 -7.01 -24.40
C GLY A 431 -6.97 -7.36 -22.92
N SER A 432 -6.78 -8.63 -22.54
CA SER A 432 -6.71 -9.03 -21.14
C SER A 432 -5.45 -8.53 -20.42
N ALA A 433 -4.29 -8.53 -21.11
CA ALA A 433 -3.07 -7.93 -20.58
C ALA A 433 -3.17 -6.40 -20.48
N LEU A 434 -3.80 -5.76 -21.47
CA LEU A 434 -3.97 -4.30 -21.50
C LEU A 434 -4.90 -3.84 -20.39
N ALA A 435 -6.02 -4.53 -20.20
CA ALA A 435 -6.96 -4.25 -19.12
C ALA A 435 -6.28 -4.33 -17.75
N GLU A 436 -5.44 -5.35 -17.52
CA GLU A 436 -4.67 -5.49 -16.28
C GLU A 436 -3.70 -4.30 -16.07
N ILE A 437 -3.00 -3.86 -17.12
CA ILE A 437 -2.09 -2.71 -17.05
C ILE A 437 -2.88 -1.43 -16.73
N LEU A 438 -3.96 -1.14 -17.45
CA LEU A 438 -4.73 0.10 -17.29
C LEU A 438 -5.37 0.19 -15.90
N VAL A 439 -6.04 -0.89 -15.46
CA VAL A 439 -6.70 -0.96 -14.15
C VAL A 439 -5.68 -0.80 -13.02
N ARG A 440 -4.56 -1.53 -13.04
CA ARG A 440 -3.51 -1.42 -12.01
C ARG A 440 -2.76 -0.10 -12.03
N SER A 441 -2.71 0.57 -13.18
CA SER A 441 -2.15 1.92 -13.30
C SER A 441 -3.16 3.02 -12.92
N GLY A 442 -4.37 2.62 -12.50
CA GLY A 442 -5.32 3.48 -11.82
C GLY A 442 -6.47 4.00 -12.67
N VAL A 443 -6.70 3.48 -13.88
CA VAL A 443 -7.90 3.80 -14.67
C VAL A 443 -9.14 3.33 -13.91
N GLN A 444 -10.08 4.24 -13.67
CA GLN A 444 -11.18 4.04 -12.72
C GLN A 444 -12.41 3.38 -13.32
N ASP A 445 -12.71 3.60 -14.60
CA ASP A 445 -13.88 3.04 -15.27
C ASP A 445 -13.48 2.30 -16.55
N VAL A 446 -13.61 0.97 -16.53
CA VAL A 446 -13.23 0.10 -17.64
C VAL A 446 -14.38 -0.83 -17.98
N THR A 447 -14.86 -0.76 -19.22
CA THR A 447 -15.83 -1.72 -19.77
C THR A 447 -15.11 -2.74 -20.64
N ILE A 448 -15.33 -4.03 -20.41
CA ILE A 448 -14.72 -5.12 -21.19
C ILE A 448 -15.80 -5.84 -21.98
N MET A 449 -15.69 -5.80 -23.30
CA MET A 449 -16.65 -6.41 -24.22
C MET A 449 -16.03 -7.61 -24.95
N ASP A 450 -16.55 -8.81 -24.71
CA ASP A 450 -16.12 -10.03 -25.40
C ASP A 450 -17.21 -11.11 -25.32
N ARG A 451 -17.61 -11.66 -26.48
CA ARG A 451 -18.65 -12.71 -26.60
C ARG A 451 -18.14 -14.13 -26.33
N ASP A 452 -16.84 -14.34 -26.36
CA ASP A 452 -16.24 -15.66 -26.33
C ASP A 452 -16.16 -16.23 -24.92
N ARG A 453 -16.05 -17.57 -24.87
CA ARG A 453 -15.68 -18.32 -23.66
C ARG A 453 -14.20 -18.65 -23.66
N LEU A 454 -13.61 -18.75 -22.47
CA LEU A 454 -12.21 -19.14 -22.33
C LEU A 454 -12.00 -20.61 -22.74
N LYS A 455 -11.13 -20.85 -23.72
CA LYS A 455 -10.74 -22.19 -24.16
C LYS A 455 -9.36 -22.55 -23.60
N VAL A 456 -9.04 -23.85 -23.52
CA VAL A 456 -7.77 -24.34 -22.98
C VAL A 456 -6.54 -23.75 -23.70
N GLY A 457 -6.61 -23.58 -25.02
CA GLY A 457 -5.52 -22.98 -25.80
C GLY A 457 -5.26 -21.51 -25.47
N ASN A 458 -6.20 -20.80 -24.83
CA ASN A 458 -5.99 -19.41 -24.44
C ASN A 458 -5.10 -19.28 -23.19
N LEU A 459 -5.02 -20.31 -22.34
CA LEU A 459 -4.31 -20.25 -21.05
C LEU A 459 -2.82 -19.93 -21.17
N VAL A 460 -2.21 -20.18 -22.34
CA VAL A 460 -0.77 -19.94 -22.56
C VAL A 460 -0.40 -18.46 -22.63
N ARG A 461 -1.38 -17.57 -22.83
CA ARG A 461 -1.14 -16.12 -23.01
C ARG A 461 -2.25 -15.19 -22.52
N HIS A 462 -3.34 -15.73 -22.00
CA HIS A 462 -4.41 -14.96 -21.37
C HIS A 462 -4.12 -14.82 -19.86
N THR A 463 -4.50 -13.70 -19.27
CA THR A 463 -4.38 -13.48 -17.81
C THR A 463 -5.29 -14.38 -16.95
N LEU A 464 -6.34 -14.99 -17.52
CA LEU A 464 -7.25 -15.89 -16.83
C LEU A 464 -6.65 -17.30 -16.65
N GLY A 465 -6.89 -17.89 -15.48
CA GLY A 465 -6.44 -19.24 -15.13
C GLY A 465 -7.45 -20.36 -15.43
N VAL A 466 -7.01 -21.60 -15.16
CA VAL A 466 -7.79 -22.86 -15.37
C VAL A 466 -9.18 -22.84 -14.73
N SER A 467 -9.36 -22.17 -13.59
CA SER A 467 -10.65 -22.03 -12.89
C SER A 467 -11.73 -21.28 -13.69
N HIS A 468 -11.37 -20.67 -14.82
CA HIS A 468 -12.27 -19.91 -15.69
C HIS A 468 -12.58 -20.61 -17.02
N LEU A 469 -12.10 -21.85 -17.24
CA LEU A 469 -12.37 -22.57 -18.49
C LEU A 469 -13.88 -22.67 -18.77
N GLN A 470 -14.25 -22.45 -20.03
CA GLN A 470 -15.63 -22.41 -20.55
C GLN A 470 -16.52 -21.30 -19.96
N LYS A 471 -16.01 -20.45 -19.07
CA LYS A 471 -16.72 -19.24 -18.62
C LYS A 471 -16.58 -18.12 -19.65
N PRO A 472 -17.55 -17.19 -19.72
CA PRO A 472 -17.43 -16.00 -20.56
C PRO A 472 -16.18 -15.19 -20.18
N LYS A 473 -15.40 -14.78 -21.18
CA LYS A 473 -14.15 -14.03 -20.96
C LYS A 473 -14.42 -12.68 -20.31
N ALA A 474 -15.38 -11.91 -20.83
CA ALA A 474 -15.72 -10.58 -20.32
C ALA A 474 -16.04 -10.62 -18.83
N LEU A 475 -16.96 -11.50 -18.40
CA LEU A 475 -17.34 -11.64 -16.99
C LEU A 475 -16.15 -12.08 -16.13
N SER A 476 -15.43 -13.13 -16.55
CA SER A 476 -14.33 -13.68 -15.75
C SER A 476 -13.17 -12.70 -15.59
N LEU A 477 -12.89 -11.90 -16.64
CA LEU A 477 -11.84 -10.89 -16.62
C LEU A 477 -12.26 -9.69 -15.75
N ALA A 478 -13.52 -9.25 -15.84
CA ALA A 478 -14.05 -8.22 -14.96
C ALA A 478 -13.95 -8.65 -13.49
N ASP A 479 -14.44 -9.84 -13.13
CA ASP A 479 -14.36 -10.38 -11.75
C ASP A 479 -12.91 -10.42 -11.23
N ARG A 480 -11.98 -10.85 -12.08
CA ARG A 480 -10.55 -10.92 -11.72
C ARG A 480 -9.94 -9.53 -11.49
N LEU A 481 -10.26 -8.56 -12.36
CA LEU A 481 -9.69 -7.22 -12.28
C LEU A 481 -10.31 -6.41 -11.14
N ASP A 482 -11.57 -6.66 -10.82
CA ASP A 482 -12.26 -6.08 -9.67
C ASP A 482 -11.60 -6.50 -8.34
N ASP A 483 -11.18 -7.77 -8.23
CA ASP A 483 -10.39 -8.28 -7.10
C ASP A 483 -8.97 -7.68 -7.07
N ALA A 484 -8.40 -7.37 -8.23
CA ALA A 484 -7.04 -6.88 -8.36
C ALA A 484 -6.85 -5.39 -8.05
N ALA A 485 -7.90 -4.57 -8.17
CA ALA A 485 -7.83 -3.12 -8.03
C ALA A 485 -9.10 -2.53 -7.41
N ILE A 486 -9.04 -2.29 -6.10
CA ILE A 486 -10.15 -1.82 -5.26
C ILE A 486 -10.70 -0.42 -5.61
N HIS A 487 -10.04 0.32 -6.50
CA HIS A 487 -10.44 1.68 -6.93
C HIS A 487 -11.03 1.73 -8.33
N SER A 488 -11.00 0.62 -9.07
CA SER A 488 -11.50 0.56 -10.44
C SER A 488 -12.83 -0.18 -10.48
N VAL A 489 -13.76 0.30 -11.30
CA VAL A 489 -14.97 -0.40 -11.67
C VAL A 489 -14.73 -1.04 -13.02
N VAL A 490 -14.80 -2.38 -13.04
CA VAL A 490 -14.70 -3.13 -14.29
C VAL A 490 -16.07 -3.73 -14.63
N THR A 491 -16.66 -3.29 -15.74
CA THR A 491 -18.01 -3.69 -16.17
C THR A 491 -17.93 -4.64 -17.36
N PRO A 492 -18.47 -5.87 -17.27
CA PRO A 492 -18.44 -6.81 -18.39
C PRO A 492 -19.65 -6.65 -19.33
N ILE A 493 -19.39 -6.68 -20.65
CA ILE A 493 -20.41 -6.88 -21.69
C ILE A 493 -20.09 -8.19 -22.41
N ASN A 494 -20.93 -9.20 -22.22
CA ASN A 494 -20.78 -10.50 -22.89
C ASN A 494 -21.55 -10.54 -24.22
N ASP A 495 -21.10 -9.72 -25.16
CA ASP A 495 -21.68 -9.60 -26.50
C ASP A 495 -20.60 -9.25 -27.54
N ALA A 496 -20.94 -9.37 -28.82
CA ALA A 496 -20.14 -8.85 -29.92
C ALA A 496 -20.40 -7.34 -30.07
N PHE A 497 -19.40 -6.56 -30.51
CA PHE A 497 -19.66 -5.18 -30.90
C PHE A 497 -20.39 -5.15 -32.27
N PRO A 498 -21.46 -4.36 -32.43
CA PRO A 498 -22.12 -3.48 -31.44
C PRO A 498 -23.05 -4.25 -30.48
N PRO A 499 -23.27 -3.75 -29.24
CA PRO A 499 -24.09 -4.45 -28.25
C PRO A 499 -25.56 -4.55 -28.66
N SER A 500 -26.18 -5.68 -28.35
CA SER A 500 -27.60 -5.94 -28.62
C SER A 500 -28.55 -5.40 -27.55
N ALA A 501 -28.09 -5.27 -26.30
CA ALA A 501 -28.93 -4.83 -25.18
C ALA A 501 -28.86 -3.30 -24.98
N PRO A 502 -30.01 -2.61 -24.75
CA PRO A 502 -30.02 -1.16 -24.54
C PRO A 502 -29.13 -0.67 -23.38
N LYS A 503 -29.09 -1.41 -22.27
CA LYS A 503 -28.23 -1.06 -21.12
C LYS A 503 -26.73 -1.08 -21.45
N ASP A 504 -26.32 -1.96 -22.37
CA ASP A 504 -24.93 -2.12 -22.78
C ASP A 504 -24.57 -1.05 -23.81
N LEU A 505 -25.57 -0.59 -24.58
CA LEU A 505 -25.44 0.56 -25.48
C LEU A 505 -25.11 1.84 -24.71
N ASP A 506 -25.76 2.10 -23.57
CA ASP A 506 -25.47 3.28 -22.74
C ASP A 506 -24.02 3.30 -22.24
N LEU A 507 -23.49 2.14 -21.82
CA LEU A 507 -22.09 1.98 -21.41
C LEU A 507 -21.12 2.27 -22.56
N VAL A 508 -21.42 1.74 -23.76
CA VAL A 508 -20.61 1.97 -24.96
C VAL A 508 -20.63 3.44 -25.39
N LEU A 509 -21.79 4.10 -25.31
CA LEU A 509 -21.94 5.51 -25.65
C LEU A 509 -21.30 6.46 -24.64
N GLY A 510 -21.15 6.02 -23.39
CA GLY A 510 -20.48 6.78 -22.31
C GLY A 510 -18.96 6.75 -22.36
N ALA A 511 -18.33 5.97 -23.25
CA ALA A 511 -16.88 5.82 -23.29
C ALA A 511 -16.17 7.07 -23.87
N ASP A 512 -15.12 7.53 -23.19
CA ASP A 512 -14.21 8.57 -23.70
C ASP A 512 -13.17 8.01 -24.66
N THR A 513 -12.83 6.72 -24.49
CA THR A 513 -11.82 6.01 -25.28
C THR A 513 -12.28 4.60 -25.59
N VAL A 514 -12.17 4.19 -26.85
CA VAL A 514 -12.50 2.85 -27.33
C VAL A 514 -11.21 2.18 -27.81
N ILE A 515 -10.92 1.00 -27.29
CA ILE A 515 -9.72 0.22 -27.61
C ILE A 515 -10.14 -1.12 -28.19
N ASP A 516 -9.93 -1.29 -29.49
CA ASP A 516 -10.13 -2.57 -30.18
C ASP A 516 -8.89 -3.45 -30.05
N CYS A 517 -9.05 -4.60 -29.40
CA CYS A 517 -8.07 -5.67 -29.24
C CYS A 517 -8.56 -6.99 -29.85
N THR A 518 -9.65 -6.93 -30.62
CA THR A 518 -10.08 -7.99 -31.51
C THR A 518 -9.27 -7.75 -32.79
N ALA A 519 -8.45 -8.61 -33.36
CA ALA A 519 -7.92 -8.35 -34.71
C ALA A 519 -8.98 -8.45 -35.84
N ASP A 520 -10.22 -7.93 -35.66
CA ASP A 520 -11.39 -8.17 -36.55
C ASP A 520 -11.67 -6.99 -37.44
N ASP A 521 -11.44 -7.19 -38.73
CA ASP A 521 -11.79 -6.22 -39.76
C ASP A 521 -13.28 -5.85 -39.71
N SER A 522 -14.16 -6.78 -39.31
CA SER A 522 -15.59 -6.49 -39.16
C SER A 522 -15.88 -5.55 -37.99
N VAL A 523 -15.09 -5.58 -36.90
CA VAL A 523 -15.26 -4.68 -35.76
C VAL A 523 -14.88 -3.25 -36.16
N ALA A 524 -13.80 -3.06 -36.93
CA ALA A 524 -13.45 -1.74 -37.47
C ALA A 524 -14.59 -1.13 -38.32
N GLU A 525 -15.23 -1.94 -39.18
CA GLU A 525 -16.37 -1.49 -39.99
C GLU A 525 -17.62 -1.21 -39.14
N HIS A 526 -17.89 -2.03 -38.13
CA HIS A 526 -18.96 -1.75 -37.18
C HIS A 526 -18.70 -0.44 -36.43
N MET A 527 -17.48 -0.18 -35.96
CA MET A 527 -17.13 1.06 -35.27
C MET A 527 -17.25 2.29 -36.17
N ARG A 528 -16.98 2.14 -37.48
CA ARG A 528 -17.21 3.21 -38.48
C ARG A 528 -18.69 3.56 -38.59
N ARG A 529 -19.57 2.56 -38.62
CA ARG A 529 -21.02 2.76 -38.81
C ARG A 529 -21.77 3.09 -37.52
N PHE A 530 -21.16 2.83 -36.37
CA PHE A 530 -21.77 3.04 -35.08
C PHE A 530 -21.91 4.54 -34.77
N ALA A 531 -23.07 4.93 -34.23
CA ALA A 531 -23.38 6.31 -33.91
C ALA A 531 -22.85 6.67 -32.51
N TRP A 532 -21.53 6.92 -32.41
CA TRP A 532 -20.89 7.40 -31.17
C TRP A 532 -21.45 8.79 -30.84
N GLY A 533 -21.98 9.00 -29.64
CA GLY A 533 -22.68 10.22 -29.24
C GLY A 533 -21.87 11.53 -29.32
N GLY A 534 -20.57 11.46 -29.66
CA GLY A 534 -19.69 12.59 -29.93
C GLY A 534 -18.28 12.14 -30.30
N PRO A 535 -17.34 13.08 -30.47
CA PRO A 535 -15.94 12.77 -30.77
C PRO A 535 -15.22 12.12 -29.58
N LEU A 536 -14.65 10.94 -29.80
CA LEU A 536 -13.90 10.18 -28.80
C LEU A 536 -12.54 9.72 -29.35
N THR A 537 -11.73 9.12 -28.50
CA THR A 537 -10.41 8.58 -28.89
C THR A 537 -10.56 7.11 -29.26
N PHE A 538 -10.21 6.76 -30.49
CA PHE A 538 -10.15 5.38 -30.96
C PHE A 538 -8.72 4.88 -30.92
N VAL A 539 -8.55 3.67 -30.41
CA VAL A 539 -7.30 2.93 -30.47
C VAL A 539 -7.57 1.53 -31.00
N SER A 540 -6.72 1.01 -31.90
CA SER A 540 -6.68 -0.41 -32.23
C SER A 540 -5.30 -0.95 -31.89
N VAL A 541 -5.25 -2.06 -31.15
CA VAL A 541 -4.01 -2.73 -30.73
C VAL A 541 -4.02 -4.16 -31.24
N SER A 542 -3.13 -4.46 -32.17
CA SER A 542 -2.94 -5.80 -32.70
C SER A 542 -1.45 -6.16 -32.77
N VAL A 543 -1.15 -7.44 -32.96
CA VAL A 543 0.22 -7.95 -33.08
C VAL A 543 0.36 -8.81 -34.33
N GLY A 544 1.53 -8.72 -34.96
CA GLY A 544 1.91 -9.56 -36.10
C GLY A 544 2.31 -10.97 -35.68
N LEU A 545 2.86 -11.73 -36.63
CA LEU A 545 3.26 -13.11 -36.40
C LEU A 545 4.36 -13.19 -35.33
N LYS A 546 4.22 -14.17 -34.43
CA LYS A 546 5.07 -14.34 -33.24
C LYS A 546 5.14 -13.11 -32.32
N ALA A 547 4.22 -12.14 -32.46
CA ALA A 547 4.31 -10.83 -31.83
C ALA A 547 5.66 -10.13 -32.06
N ARG A 548 6.27 -10.37 -33.24
CA ARG A 548 7.50 -9.71 -33.67
C ARG A 548 7.28 -8.21 -33.86
N ARG A 549 6.08 -7.83 -34.32
CA ARG A 549 5.62 -6.45 -34.45
C ARG A 549 4.31 -6.24 -33.70
N GLY A 550 4.16 -5.06 -33.12
CA GLY A 550 2.90 -4.54 -32.58
C GLY A 550 2.41 -3.37 -33.44
N PHE A 551 1.12 -3.32 -33.70
CA PHE A 551 0.45 -2.29 -34.48
C PHE A 551 -0.52 -1.55 -33.57
N ILE A 552 -0.29 -0.25 -33.36
CA ILE A 552 -1.09 0.60 -32.49
C ILE A 552 -1.60 1.77 -33.33
N TYR A 553 -2.85 1.69 -33.74
CA TYR A 553 -3.52 2.77 -34.45
C TYR A 553 -4.20 3.69 -33.45
N VAL A 554 -4.09 5.01 -33.65
CA VAL A 554 -4.74 6.01 -32.79
C VAL A 554 -5.42 7.06 -33.66
N ALA A 555 -6.65 7.40 -33.33
CA ALA A 555 -7.41 8.46 -33.99
C ALA A 555 -8.34 9.18 -33.01
N ARG A 556 -8.75 10.41 -33.35
CA ARG A 556 -9.85 11.10 -32.69
C ARG A 556 -10.91 11.49 -33.71
N GLY A 557 -12.18 11.22 -33.40
CA GLY A 557 -13.28 11.56 -34.29
C GLY A 557 -14.63 11.07 -33.77
N SER A 558 -15.71 11.42 -34.48
CA SER A 558 -17.07 10.95 -34.17
C SER A 558 -17.39 9.57 -34.75
N THR A 559 -16.52 9.03 -35.60
CA THR A 559 -16.60 7.67 -36.17
C THR A 559 -15.18 7.12 -36.32
N PHE A 560 -15.05 5.80 -36.33
CA PHE A 560 -13.76 5.15 -36.55
C PHE A 560 -13.32 5.32 -38.02
N PRO A 561 -12.12 5.85 -38.30
CA PRO A 561 -11.61 6.06 -39.67
C PRO A 561 -11.10 4.75 -40.31
N ALA A 562 -12.01 3.81 -40.57
CA ALA A 562 -11.67 2.46 -41.04
C ALA A 562 -10.84 2.44 -42.34
N ASP A 563 -11.12 3.33 -43.30
CA ASP A 563 -10.39 3.37 -44.57
C ASP A 563 -8.91 3.75 -44.38
N ASP A 564 -8.63 4.74 -43.52
CA ASP A 564 -7.26 5.16 -43.18
C ASP A 564 -6.53 4.09 -42.35
N PHE A 565 -7.25 3.47 -41.40
CA PHE A 565 -6.74 2.35 -40.61
C PHE A 565 -6.27 1.20 -41.51
N SER A 566 -7.13 0.70 -42.40
CA SER A 566 -6.78 -0.39 -43.33
C SER A 566 -5.66 0.02 -44.29
N ALA A 567 -5.71 1.25 -44.85
CA ALA A 567 -4.68 1.72 -45.76
C ALA A 567 -3.27 1.76 -45.12
N LYS A 568 -3.18 2.09 -43.83
CA LYS A 568 -1.92 2.09 -43.08
C LYS A 568 -1.50 0.71 -42.62
N LEU A 569 -2.43 -0.17 -42.24
CA LEU A 569 -2.15 -1.49 -41.67
C LEU A 569 -1.87 -2.57 -42.73
N ASP A 570 -2.64 -2.60 -43.83
CA ASP A 570 -2.57 -3.63 -44.88
C ASP A 570 -1.16 -3.88 -45.43
N PRO A 571 -0.33 -2.86 -45.73
CA PRO A 571 1.02 -3.09 -46.23
C PRO A 571 1.89 -3.89 -45.27
N TRP A 572 1.68 -3.73 -43.97
CA TRP A 572 2.40 -4.47 -42.94
C TRP A 572 1.92 -5.91 -42.86
N LEU A 573 0.61 -6.14 -42.86
CA LEU A 573 0.03 -7.49 -42.80
C LEU A 573 0.47 -8.33 -44.01
N ARG A 574 0.48 -7.75 -45.21
CA ARG A 574 1.01 -8.41 -46.42
C ARG A 574 2.49 -8.76 -46.27
N SER A 575 3.30 -7.82 -45.78
CA SER A 575 4.74 -8.07 -45.52
C SER A 575 4.98 -9.17 -44.48
N GLU A 576 4.12 -9.32 -43.47
CA GLU A 576 4.21 -10.40 -42.49
C GLU A 576 3.87 -11.75 -43.12
N MET A 577 2.86 -11.81 -43.99
CA MET A 577 2.45 -13.03 -44.69
C MET A 577 3.49 -13.50 -45.70
N ASP A 578 4.07 -12.59 -46.49
CA ASP A 578 5.07 -12.92 -47.51
C ASP A 578 6.39 -13.46 -46.90
N GLY A 579 6.67 -13.14 -45.63
CA GLY A 579 7.88 -13.55 -44.93
C GLY A 579 7.75 -14.83 -44.09
N TYR A 580 6.63 -15.55 -44.17
CA TYR A 580 6.35 -16.69 -43.29
C TYR A 580 6.51 -18.04 -44.01
N ASP A 581 7.63 -18.72 -43.75
CA ASP A 581 7.97 -20.04 -44.35
C ASP A 581 7.70 -21.26 -43.43
N GLU A 582 7.20 -21.06 -42.20
CA GLU A 582 6.98 -22.16 -41.25
C GLU A 582 5.58 -22.80 -41.39
N ALA A 583 5.49 -24.10 -41.11
CA ALA A 583 4.20 -24.81 -41.08
C ALA A 583 3.32 -24.28 -39.94
N LEU A 584 2.17 -23.69 -40.29
CA LEU A 584 1.16 -23.29 -39.31
C LEU A 584 0.71 -24.50 -38.47
N PRO A 585 0.34 -24.29 -37.19
CA PRO A 585 -0.20 -25.35 -36.34
C PRO A 585 -1.33 -26.11 -37.04
N ARG A 586 -1.41 -27.43 -36.80
CA ARG A 586 -2.33 -28.36 -37.47
C ARG A 586 -3.81 -27.97 -37.33
N ASP A 587 -4.15 -27.20 -36.29
CA ASP A 587 -5.46 -26.60 -36.07
C ASP A 587 -5.38 -25.07 -36.25
N GLY A 588 -5.92 -24.55 -37.36
CA GLY A 588 -6.44 -23.18 -37.48
C GLY A 588 -5.52 -22.08 -38.03
N THR A 589 -5.92 -21.53 -39.18
CA THR A 589 -5.23 -20.53 -40.04
C THR A 589 -5.74 -19.09 -39.81
N GLY A 590 -5.40 -18.45 -38.69
CA GLY A 590 -5.67 -17.01 -38.51
C GLY A 590 -5.07 -16.41 -37.23
N CYS A 591 -4.84 -15.08 -37.23
CA CYS A 591 -4.33 -14.28 -36.09
C CYS A 591 -5.20 -14.39 -34.83
N TRP A 592 -6.41 -14.90 -34.99
CA TRP A 592 -7.43 -15.16 -33.98
C TRP A 592 -7.33 -16.49 -33.27
N HIS A 593 -6.51 -17.39 -33.80
CA HIS A 593 -6.50 -18.76 -33.34
C HIS A 593 -5.78 -18.89 -32.01
N ALA A 594 -6.33 -19.69 -31.10
CA ALA A 594 -5.76 -19.95 -29.77
C ALA A 594 -4.34 -20.56 -29.81
N LEU A 595 -3.88 -21.01 -30.98
CA LEU A 595 -2.54 -21.57 -31.20
C LEU A 595 -1.58 -20.66 -31.99
N MET A 596 -1.92 -19.39 -32.24
CA MET A 596 -0.99 -18.44 -32.86
C MET A 596 0.36 -18.45 -32.09
N PRO A 597 1.50 -18.63 -32.78
CA PRO A 597 2.79 -18.89 -32.14
C PRO A 597 3.43 -17.62 -31.58
N ALA A 598 2.75 -16.90 -30.69
CA ALA A 598 3.32 -15.77 -29.95
C ALA A 598 3.54 -16.17 -28.49
N ARG A 599 4.73 -15.89 -27.97
CA ARG A 599 5.03 -16.14 -26.56
C ARG A 599 4.37 -15.05 -25.70
N ILE A 600 4.11 -15.38 -24.44
CA ILE A 600 3.44 -14.46 -23.51
C ILE A 600 4.29 -13.22 -23.22
N ASP A 601 5.61 -13.36 -23.11
CA ASP A 601 6.56 -12.27 -22.90
C ASP A 601 6.52 -11.25 -24.05
N ASP A 602 6.43 -11.72 -25.30
CA ASP A 602 6.31 -10.84 -26.47
C ASP A 602 4.98 -10.07 -26.46
N ILE A 603 3.87 -10.76 -26.13
CA ILE A 603 2.55 -10.12 -26.01
C ILE A 603 2.59 -9.04 -24.92
N TRP A 604 3.07 -9.37 -23.72
CA TRP A 604 3.07 -8.44 -22.59
C TRP A 604 3.98 -7.25 -22.84
N MET A 605 5.12 -7.46 -23.50
CA MET A 605 6.02 -6.38 -23.88
C MET A 605 5.36 -5.43 -24.89
N MET A 606 4.72 -5.97 -25.94
CA MET A 606 4.00 -5.14 -26.92
C MET A 606 2.83 -4.41 -26.28
N THR A 607 2.05 -5.08 -25.43
CA THR A 607 0.92 -4.47 -24.71
C THR A 607 1.38 -3.41 -23.71
N GLY A 608 2.49 -3.64 -22.99
CA GLY A 608 3.10 -2.64 -22.11
C GLY A 608 3.58 -1.40 -22.85
N ALA A 609 4.12 -1.57 -24.06
CA ALA A 609 4.46 -0.44 -24.92
C ALA A 609 3.22 0.26 -25.50
N ALA A 610 2.20 -0.50 -25.90
CA ALA A 610 0.92 0.04 -26.35
C ALA A 610 0.24 0.88 -25.26
N ALA A 611 0.29 0.45 -23.98
CA ALA A 611 -0.26 1.20 -22.86
C ALA A 611 0.36 2.60 -22.72
N LYS A 612 1.66 2.77 -23.00
CA LYS A 612 2.31 4.10 -23.01
C LYS A 612 1.81 5.00 -24.14
N ILE A 613 1.57 4.42 -25.32
CA ILE A 613 1.02 5.14 -26.47
C ILE A 613 -0.43 5.54 -26.18
N ILE A 614 -1.21 4.61 -25.60
CA ILE A 614 -2.60 4.84 -25.19
C ILE A 614 -2.69 5.94 -24.14
N GLU A 615 -1.83 5.94 -23.12
CA GLU A 615 -1.76 6.99 -22.10
C GLU A 615 -1.59 8.37 -22.76
N THR A 616 -0.64 8.48 -23.70
CA THR A 616 -0.41 9.74 -24.42
C THR A 616 -1.61 10.13 -25.27
N ALA A 617 -2.20 9.19 -26.00
CA ALA A 617 -3.39 9.41 -26.82
C ALA A 617 -4.63 9.78 -26.00
N MET A 618 -4.75 9.24 -24.79
CA MET A 618 -5.82 9.60 -23.86
C MET A 618 -5.59 11.00 -23.31
N ALA A 619 -4.38 11.35 -22.87
CA ALA A 619 -4.09 12.69 -22.35
C ALA A 619 -4.22 13.77 -23.43
N GLU A 620 -3.59 13.53 -24.57
CA GLU A 620 -3.47 14.45 -25.70
C GLU A 620 -3.83 13.71 -27.01
N PRO A 621 -5.12 13.61 -27.35
CA PRO A 621 -5.54 12.92 -28.56
C PRO A 621 -4.91 13.52 -29.82
N PRO A 622 -4.47 12.70 -30.79
CA PRO A 622 -3.75 13.20 -31.94
C PRO A 622 -4.67 14.04 -32.85
N SER A 623 -4.10 15.07 -33.48
CA SER A 623 -4.82 15.92 -34.44
C SER A 623 -5.13 15.20 -35.75
N GLU A 624 -4.29 14.24 -36.13
CA GLU A 624 -4.46 13.37 -37.31
C GLU A 624 -4.27 11.91 -36.90
N PRO A 625 -4.96 10.96 -37.54
CA PRO A 625 -4.77 9.55 -37.22
C PRO A 625 -3.34 9.05 -37.48
N ASP A 626 -2.79 8.23 -36.59
CA ASP A 626 -1.43 7.68 -36.70
C ASP A 626 -1.42 6.15 -36.49
N LEU A 627 -0.53 5.46 -37.19
CA LEU A 627 -0.22 4.05 -36.96
C LEU A 627 1.20 3.94 -36.40
N VAL A 628 1.31 3.63 -35.12
CA VAL A 628 2.59 3.33 -34.49
C VAL A 628 2.89 1.85 -34.66
N VAL A 629 4.00 1.55 -35.33
CA VAL A 629 4.49 0.17 -35.47
C VAL A 629 5.74 -0.01 -34.63
N LEU A 630 5.69 -0.97 -33.71
CA LEU A 630 6.80 -1.36 -32.85
C LEU A 630 7.32 -2.71 -33.29
N GLU A 631 8.64 -2.88 -33.37
CA GLU A 631 9.29 -4.12 -33.78
C GLU A 631 10.32 -4.54 -32.71
N GLN A 632 10.40 -5.84 -32.43
CA GLN A 632 11.46 -6.39 -31.60
C GLN A 632 12.84 -6.16 -32.25
N LYS A 633 13.80 -5.69 -31.45
CA LYS A 633 15.16 -5.42 -31.89
C LYS A 633 16.13 -6.43 -31.26
N TYR A 634 16.96 -7.02 -32.10
CA TYR A 634 18.05 -7.89 -31.71
C TYR A 634 19.38 -7.33 -32.22
N VAL A 635 20.44 -7.45 -31.43
CA VAL A 635 21.82 -7.11 -31.83
C VAL A 635 22.70 -8.32 -31.52
N ASN A 636 23.38 -8.86 -32.54
CA ASN A 636 24.19 -10.08 -32.43
C ASN A 636 23.44 -11.28 -31.82
N GLY A 637 22.14 -11.39 -32.08
CA GLY A 637 21.28 -12.45 -31.55
C GLY A 637 20.75 -12.20 -30.14
N GLU A 638 21.16 -11.11 -29.48
CA GLU A 638 20.68 -10.73 -28.15
C GLU A 638 19.50 -9.75 -28.26
N PHE A 639 18.46 -9.98 -27.47
CA PHE A 639 17.30 -9.08 -27.40
C PHE A 639 17.70 -7.76 -26.72
N VAL A 640 17.42 -6.63 -27.37
CA VAL A 640 17.80 -5.29 -26.85
C VAL A 640 16.62 -4.35 -26.64
N GLY A 641 15.38 -4.77 -26.95
CA GLY A 641 14.18 -3.95 -26.73
C GLY A 641 13.26 -3.85 -27.95
N LEU A 642 12.36 -2.87 -27.91
CA LEU A 642 11.49 -2.50 -29.02
C LEU A 642 12.02 -1.26 -29.74
N ARG A 643 11.79 -1.16 -31.05
CA ARG A 643 12.03 0.05 -31.85
C ARG A 643 10.78 0.44 -32.63
N ARG A 644 10.52 1.75 -32.76
CA ARG A 644 9.50 2.25 -33.71
C ARG A 644 10.03 2.12 -35.13
N VAL A 645 9.20 1.68 -36.06
CA VAL A 645 9.54 1.50 -37.49
C VAL A 645 8.54 2.24 -38.38
N SER A 646 9.03 2.81 -39.48
CA SER A 646 8.28 3.76 -40.32
C SER A 646 7.78 3.16 -41.64
N GLY A 647 8.14 1.93 -41.99
CA GLY A 647 7.67 1.24 -43.19
C GLY A 647 7.98 -0.25 -43.23
N PRO A 648 7.16 -1.06 -43.93
CA PRO A 648 7.25 -2.53 -43.94
C PRO A 648 8.58 -3.08 -44.48
N HIS A 649 9.25 -2.32 -45.35
CA HIS A 649 10.52 -2.67 -45.99
C HIS A 649 11.76 -1.97 -45.42
N GLY A 650 11.65 -1.25 -44.28
CA GLY A 650 12.80 -0.66 -43.59
C GLY A 650 13.72 0.17 -44.50
N LEU A 651 13.29 1.36 -44.91
CA LEU A 651 14.27 2.35 -45.35
C LEU A 651 14.97 2.90 -44.10
N VAL A 652 16.29 2.71 -44.08
CA VAL A 652 17.27 3.17 -43.09
C VAL A 652 17.17 4.66 -42.83
#